data_AF-A0A8J7VU47-F1
#
_entry.id   AF-A0A8J7VU47-F1
#
_cell.length_a   1.000
_cell.length_b   1.000
_cell.length_c   1.000
_cell.angle_alpha   90.00
_cell.angle_beta   90.00
_cell.angle_gamma   90.00
#
_symmetry.space_group_name_H-M   'P 1'
#
loop_
_entity.id
_entity.type
_entity.pdbx_description
1 polymer ?
#
loop_
_entity_poly.entity_id
_entity_poly.type
_entity_poly.pdbx_seq_one_letter_code
_entity_poly.pdbx_strand_id
1 'polypeptide(L)'
;MTPLRPRLRRILVVLGTIWLLYLVAGNLFLNTPLGQRTVNLRENRFHAEWAWAATLWPGHITARDITVGGHAQHNVWAVHAQWAHGQIALLPLLWKELRFPWVSAATVAVEVDRVDPRMPSTPPDGSRPWTLRFDEIATDSLAGFRYRELQVTGDGAATFGMEKVLRGGTLEILPSRVDMQRVRVAWDDMTLLDDARIAGRYAVAPVRREAAQGADRLALLDAALQLRARTPTLSLRAARDGLRMDAADAQGEVEADLRLEQGLLVPGGTLSWHGPVQTRVDGRVRDDTLAIAAEVADEGIDVGAHLGAPGNDGGRLDAELRLAGRRLFAMEETRWIDRVSGRVDMDWHFASLAWLSDLLARGDWLRLDGAARLIAALRIQGGLLAAGSRVEIPEVEATAGLLDNRISGRARLEGEVVEGDIDRDAHVDAVLERFRIAAGDAPDKPYLEGRDLHIALRGAADLGRFADTLAARVDFEGAEIPDLTAYNRYLPADTLRFTRGSGHLDGEFELDMRGDVGQGRLAISGSAAGLDLAGTAFQADIAVDSHLQGLDGETRRFSLDGSSVRLDNVVLAGADPDAQPWWGRIDLPEARVDWNRPLTVEGDAHLAMRNVGLLLALFAERSDFPGWVASILDAGRTEATGQLRLHDDSLVLDDVHASNERFDLDARVRIDGGVSRGDLYLRWGVLGLGLELDAGERDFHLLNAREWYQGRPELLPDG
;
A
#
# COMPACT_ATOMS: atom_id res chain seq x y z
N MET A 1 -40.79 -82.70 20.31
CA MET A 1 -39.37 -82.34 20.07
C MET A 1 -38.70 -83.48 19.31
N THR A 2 -38.71 -83.41 17.97
CA THR A 2 -38.02 -84.37 17.09
C THR A 2 -36.50 -84.21 17.27
N PRO A 3 -35.72 -85.30 17.43
CA PRO A 3 -34.28 -85.20 17.60
C PRO A 3 -33.64 -84.64 16.31
N LEU A 4 -32.95 -83.51 16.44
CA LEU A 4 -32.11 -82.94 15.38
C LEU A 4 -31.18 -84.05 14.85
N ARG A 5 -31.22 -84.32 13.53
CA ARG A 5 -30.33 -85.29 12.88
C ARG A 5 -28.88 -85.04 13.32
N PRO A 6 -28.08 -86.06 13.65
CA PRO A 6 -26.74 -85.91 14.25
C PRO A 6 -25.77 -85.06 13.41
N ARG A 7 -25.98 -84.96 12.10
CA ARG A 7 -25.23 -84.07 11.20
C ARG A 7 -25.51 -82.59 11.44
N LEU A 8 -26.77 -82.23 11.70
CA LEU A 8 -27.18 -80.84 11.95
C LEU A 8 -26.64 -80.34 13.31
N ARG A 9 -26.65 -81.21 14.33
CA ARG A 9 -26.01 -80.91 15.63
C ARG A 9 -24.51 -80.68 15.49
N ARG A 10 -23.80 -81.48 14.68
CA ARG A 10 -22.37 -81.28 14.41
C ARG A 10 -22.09 -79.96 13.68
N ILE A 11 -22.91 -79.62 12.68
CA ILE A 11 -22.81 -78.34 11.96
C ILE A 11 -23.03 -77.17 12.91
N LEU A 12 -24.06 -77.20 13.76
CA LEU A 12 -24.33 -76.15 14.74
C LEU A 12 -23.20 -76.01 15.77
N VAL A 13 -22.62 -77.12 16.24
CA VAL A 13 -21.45 -77.09 17.14
C VAL A 13 -20.23 -76.49 16.44
N VAL A 14 -19.94 -76.90 15.20
CA VAL A 14 -18.81 -76.33 14.43
C VAL A 14 -18.99 -74.84 14.19
N LEU A 15 -20.19 -74.41 13.77
CA LEU A 15 -20.52 -72.99 13.58
C LEU A 15 -20.45 -72.20 14.90
N GLY A 16 -20.97 -72.76 15.99
CA GLY A 16 -20.89 -72.16 17.32
C GLY A 16 -19.45 -72.03 17.82
N THR A 17 -18.60 -73.05 17.61
CA THR A 17 -17.18 -73.00 17.95
C THR A 17 -16.42 -71.99 17.09
N ILE A 18 -16.67 -71.93 15.78
CA ILE A 18 -16.06 -70.92 14.89
C ILE A 18 -16.48 -69.51 15.32
N TRP A 19 -17.75 -69.31 15.65
CA TRP A 19 -18.25 -68.03 16.14
C TRP A 19 -17.63 -67.65 17.50
N LEU A 20 -17.48 -68.60 18.43
CA LEU A 20 -16.86 -68.36 19.73
C LEU A 20 -15.35 -68.07 19.60
N LEU A 21 -14.65 -68.78 18.72
CA LEU A 21 -13.25 -68.50 18.38
C LEU A 21 -13.12 -67.10 17.75
N TYR A 22 -14.04 -66.73 16.86
CA TYR A 22 -14.10 -65.38 16.30
C TYR A 22 -14.31 -64.32 17.38
N LEU A 23 -15.25 -64.54 18.30
CA LEU A 23 -15.55 -63.59 19.37
C LEU A 23 -14.32 -63.37 20.26
N VAL A 24 -13.64 -64.45 20.68
CA VAL A 24 -12.42 -64.35 21.48
C VAL A 24 -11.30 -63.67 20.69
N ALA A 25 -11.02 -64.12 19.47
CA ALA A 25 -9.94 -63.58 18.66
C ALA A 25 -10.16 -62.11 18.28
N GLY A 26 -11.38 -61.75 17.89
CA GLY A 26 -11.76 -60.38 17.50
C GLY A 26 -11.68 -59.40 18.67
N ASN A 27 -12.25 -59.75 19.83
CA ASN A 27 -12.20 -58.88 21.01
C ASN A 27 -10.79 -58.80 21.61
N LEU A 28 -10.01 -59.89 21.56
CA LEU A 28 -8.59 -59.87 21.96
C LEU A 28 -7.77 -59.00 21.01
N PHE A 29 -7.96 -59.13 19.70
CA PHE A 29 -7.28 -58.29 18.72
C PHE A 29 -7.60 -56.80 18.93
N LEU A 30 -8.88 -56.44 19.11
CA LEU A 30 -9.32 -55.05 19.27
C LEU A 30 -8.84 -54.39 20.57
N ASN A 31 -8.71 -55.12 21.68
CA ASN A 31 -8.34 -54.53 22.99
C ASN A 31 -6.89 -54.82 23.41
N THR A 32 -6.05 -55.35 22.50
CA THR A 32 -4.62 -55.58 22.79
C THR A 32 -3.73 -54.70 21.89
N PRO A 33 -2.44 -54.52 22.25
CA PRO A 33 -1.48 -53.80 21.42
C PRO A 33 -1.32 -54.36 19.99
N LEU A 34 -1.76 -55.60 19.74
CA LEU A 34 -1.77 -56.20 18.40
C LEU A 34 -2.70 -55.46 17.44
N GLY A 35 -3.90 -55.08 17.89
CA GLY A 35 -4.86 -54.32 17.08
C GLY A 35 -4.36 -52.92 16.77
N GLN A 36 -3.94 -52.19 17.81
CA GLN A 36 -3.43 -50.82 17.66
C GLN A 36 -2.21 -50.77 16.74
N ARG A 37 -1.23 -51.68 16.88
CA ARG A 37 -0.05 -51.75 15.98
C ARG A 37 -0.43 -52.08 14.53
N THR A 38 -1.47 -52.87 14.30
CA THR A 38 -1.90 -53.25 12.95
C THR A 38 -2.57 -52.08 12.24
N VAL A 39 -3.33 -51.25 12.98
CA VAL A 39 -3.99 -50.06 12.44
C VAL A 39 -2.99 -48.90 12.27
N ASN A 40 -2.04 -48.75 13.20
CA ASN A 40 -1.06 -47.66 13.24
C ASN A 40 0.29 -48.02 12.60
N LEU A 41 0.30 -48.84 11.53
CA LEU A 41 1.53 -49.26 10.83
C LEU A 41 2.38 -48.10 10.27
N ARG A 42 1.77 -46.92 10.06
CA ARG A 42 2.44 -45.68 9.67
C ARG A 42 1.89 -44.52 10.49
N GLU A 43 2.19 -44.54 11.78
CA GLU A 43 1.75 -43.58 12.81
C GLU A 43 1.88 -42.11 12.36
N ASN A 44 2.97 -41.77 11.65
CA ASN A 44 3.18 -40.42 11.13
C ASN A 44 2.14 -39.97 10.07
N ARG A 45 1.39 -40.89 9.45
CA ARG A 45 0.42 -40.58 8.37
C ARG A 45 -1.03 -40.82 8.79
N PHE A 46 -1.25 -41.79 9.66
CA PHE A 46 -2.55 -42.16 10.17
C PHE A 46 -2.36 -42.80 11.55
N HIS A 47 -3.13 -42.35 12.51
CA HIS A 47 -3.23 -42.92 13.84
C HIS A 47 -4.71 -43.07 14.21
N ALA A 48 -5.05 -44.20 14.81
CA ALA A 48 -6.34 -44.42 15.41
C ALA A 48 -6.13 -45.00 16.81
N GLU A 49 -6.78 -44.39 17.79
CA GLU A 49 -6.76 -44.77 19.18
C GLU A 49 -8.20 -44.94 19.66
N TRP A 50 -8.41 -45.89 20.57
CA TRP A 50 -9.70 -46.13 21.21
C TRP A 50 -9.46 -46.70 22.60
N ALA A 51 -10.27 -46.28 23.58
CA ALA A 51 -10.17 -46.80 24.94
C ALA A 51 -10.68 -48.24 25.04
N TRP A 52 -11.75 -48.56 24.28
CA TRP A 52 -12.37 -49.88 24.29
C TRP A 52 -13.07 -50.15 22.97
N ALA A 53 -13.01 -51.39 22.48
CA ALA A 53 -13.77 -51.82 21.30
C ALA A 53 -14.23 -53.28 21.39
N ALA A 54 -15.38 -53.61 20.82
CA ALA A 54 -15.91 -54.97 20.80
C ALA A 54 -16.57 -55.35 19.48
N THR A 55 -16.59 -56.66 19.21
CA THR A 55 -17.31 -57.27 18.10
C THR A 55 -18.10 -58.50 18.57
N LEU A 56 -19.42 -58.50 18.33
CA LEU A 56 -20.32 -59.61 18.64
C LEU A 56 -20.65 -60.45 17.40
N TRP A 57 -20.58 -59.82 16.22
CA TRP A 57 -20.90 -60.42 14.93
C TRP A 57 -19.80 -60.09 13.93
N PRO A 58 -19.43 -61.01 13.03
CA PRO A 58 -18.46 -60.75 11.98
C PRO A 58 -18.70 -59.42 11.27
N GLY A 59 -17.70 -58.53 11.36
CA GLY A 59 -17.71 -57.22 10.74
C GLY A 59 -18.49 -56.14 11.49
N HIS A 60 -19.10 -56.39 12.65
CA HIS A 60 -19.76 -55.36 13.44
C HIS A 60 -18.84 -54.91 14.57
N ILE A 61 -18.51 -53.62 14.62
CA ILE A 61 -17.56 -53.06 15.58
C ILE A 61 -18.28 -51.98 16.39
N THR A 62 -18.11 -52.00 17.71
CA THR A 62 -18.51 -50.92 18.61
C THR A 62 -17.27 -50.45 19.34
N ALA A 63 -17.03 -49.15 19.44
CA ALA A 63 -15.86 -48.58 20.10
C ALA A 63 -16.22 -47.33 20.90
N ARG A 64 -15.39 -47.02 21.91
CA ARG A 64 -15.52 -45.89 22.85
C ARG A 64 -14.24 -45.06 22.88
N ASP A 65 -14.42 -43.75 23.07
CA ASP A 65 -13.36 -42.73 23.16
C ASP A 65 -12.36 -42.88 22.02
N ILE A 66 -12.88 -42.71 20.80
CA ILE A 66 -12.18 -42.92 19.56
C ILE A 66 -11.54 -41.61 19.14
N THR A 67 -10.24 -41.64 18.87
CA THR A 67 -9.52 -40.55 18.23
C THR A 67 -8.88 -41.09 16.97
N VAL A 68 -9.29 -40.58 15.81
CA VAL A 68 -8.70 -40.93 14.52
C VAL A 68 -8.11 -39.68 13.92
N GLY A 69 -6.83 -39.71 13.58
CA GLY A 69 -6.17 -38.58 12.96
C GLY A 69 -5.08 -38.99 12.00
N GLY A 70 -4.47 -37.99 11.37
CA GLY A 70 -3.39 -38.22 10.44
C GLY A 70 -2.81 -36.93 9.91
N HIS A 71 -1.67 -37.06 9.23
CA HIS A 71 -0.98 -35.95 8.60
C HIS A 71 -0.93 -36.19 7.09
N ALA A 72 -1.40 -35.20 6.32
CA ALA A 72 -1.34 -35.19 4.88
C ALA A 72 -0.88 -33.81 4.36
N GLN A 73 0.31 -33.77 3.74
CA GLN A 73 0.93 -32.55 3.20
C GLN A 73 1.17 -31.50 4.28
N HIS A 74 0.53 -30.34 4.19
CA HIS A 74 0.58 -29.31 5.23
C HIS A 74 -0.55 -29.46 6.23
N ASN A 75 -1.42 -30.48 6.15
CA ASN A 75 -2.61 -30.54 6.99
C ASN A 75 -2.55 -31.73 7.96
N VAL A 76 -2.79 -31.46 9.23
CA VAL A 76 -3.07 -32.48 10.25
C VAL A 76 -4.56 -32.45 10.51
N TRP A 77 -5.19 -33.62 10.57
CA TRP A 77 -6.61 -33.74 10.88
C TRP A 77 -6.80 -34.73 12.02
N ALA A 78 -7.80 -34.48 12.86
CA ALA A 78 -8.21 -35.32 13.96
C ALA A 78 -9.74 -35.35 14.04
N VAL A 79 -10.29 -36.52 14.34
CA VAL A 79 -11.71 -36.75 14.56
C VAL A 79 -11.83 -37.44 15.91
N HIS A 80 -12.55 -36.80 16.82
CA HIS A 80 -12.84 -37.33 18.14
C HIS A 80 -14.30 -37.74 18.20
N ALA A 81 -14.56 -38.96 18.71
CA ALA A 81 -15.91 -39.46 18.93
C ALA A 81 -15.96 -40.22 20.26
N GLN A 82 -16.95 -39.91 21.10
CA GLN A 82 -17.12 -40.60 22.39
C GLN A 82 -17.59 -42.05 22.21
N TRP A 83 -18.46 -42.27 21.23
CA TRP A 83 -18.98 -43.58 20.89
C TRP A 83 -19.05 -43.74 19.38
N ALA A 84 -18.68 -44.90 18.84
CA ALA A 84 -19.02 -45.24 17.48
C ALA A 84 -19.36 -46.72 17.32
N HIS A 85 -20.29 -46.99 16.42
CA HIS A 85 -20.65 -48.33 16.01
C HIS A 85 -20.78 -48.36 14.50
N GLY A 86 -20.20 -49.36 13.85
CA GLY A 86 -20.35 -49.51 12.42
C GLY A 86 -20.14 -50.93 11.96
N GLN A 87 -20.31 -51.11 10.66
CA GLN A 87 -20.06 -52.36 9.97
C GLN A 87 -18.86 -52.21 9.03
N ILE A 88 -17.94 -53.15 9.07
CA ILE A 88 -16.88 -53.33 8.08
C ILE A 88 -17.27 -54.51 7.17
N ALA A 89 -17.25 -54.27 5.85
CA ALA A 89 -17.47 -55.31 4.88
C ALA A 89 -16.19 -56.17 4.74
N LEU A 90 -16.26 -57.43 5.20
CA LEU A 90 -15.08 -58.30 5.27
C LEU A 90 -14.63 -58.84 3.89
N LEU A 91 -15.56 -59.05 2.96
CA LEU A 91 -15.24 -59.58 1.63
C LEU A 91 -14.41 -58.57 0.77
N PRO A 92 -14.77 -57.27 0.71
CA PRO A 92 -13.99 -56.22 0.05
C PRO A 92 -12.49 -56.16 0.43
N LEU A 93 -12.13 -56.59 1.64
CA LEU A 93 -10.74 -56.60 2.11
C LEU A 93 -9.83 -57.48 1.24
N LEU A 94 -10.35 -58.57 0.67
CA LEU A 94 -9.61 -59.44 -0.26
C LEU A 94 -9.22 -58.73 -1.56
N TRP A 95 -9.93 -57.63 -1.90
CA TRP A 95 -9.70 -56.82 -3.09
C TRP A 95 -9.05 -55.46 -2.76
N LYS A 96 -8.44 -55.32 -1.57
CA LYS A 96 -7.80 -54.08 -1.07
C LYS A 96 -8.78 -52.91 -0.94
N GLU A 97 -10.02 -53.20 -0.58
CA GLU A 97 -11.02 -52.18 -0.30
C GLU A 97 -11.41 -52.26 1.17
N LEU A 98 -11.16 -51.18 1.90
CA LEU A 98 -11.64 -51.00 3.26
C LEU A 98 -12.98 -50.27 3.16
N ARG A 99 -14.08 -51.04 3.18
CA ARG A 99 -15.43 -50.50 3.06
C ARG A 99 -16.19 -50.57 4.38
N PHE A 100 -16.71 -49.42 4.79
CA PHE A 100 -17.69 -49.28 5.86
C PHE A 100 -19.04 -48.90 5.24
N PRO A 101 -19.99 -49.85 5.12
CA PRO A 101 -21.32 -49.56 4.58
C PRO A 101 -22.10 -48.55 5.41
N TRP A 102 -21.85 -48.51 6.72
CA TRP A 102 -22.42 -47.50 7.61
C TRP A 102 -21.57 -47.42 8.89
N VAL A 103 -21.50 -46.22 9.43
CA VAL A 103 -20.92 -45.91 10.74
C VAL A 103 -21.86 -44.92 11.43
N SER A 104 -22.18 -45.17 12.68
CA SER A 104 -22.87 -44.25 13.57
C SER A 104 -21.91 -43.81 14.66
N ALA A 105 -21.77 -42.50 14.87
CA ALA A 105 -20.93 -41.93 15.92
C ALA A 105 -21.69 -40.90 16.75
N ALA A 106 -21.35 -40.80 18.03
CA ALA A 106 -21.93 -39.85 18.96
C ALA A 106 -20.85 -38.94 19.58
N THR A 107 -21.21 -37.68 19.79
CA THR A 107 -20.34 -36.60 20.29
C THR A 107 -19.10 -36.46 19.39
N VAL A 108 -19.32 -36.01 18.15
CA VAL A 108 -18.26 -35.93 17.13
C VAL A 108 -17.70 -34.52 17.07
N ALA A 109 -16.37 -34.39 17.17
CA ALA A 109 -15.63 -33.16 16.91
C ALA A 109 -14.57 -33.42 15.83
N VAL A 110 -14.48 -32.53 14.85
CA VAL A 110 -13.53 -32.63 13.74
C VAL A 110 -12.58 -31.43 13.77
N GLU A 111 -11.29 -31.69 13.70
CA GLU A 111 -10.25 -30.66 13.70
C GLU A 111 -9.32 -30.86 12.50
N VAL A 112 -9.01 -29.77 11.80
CA VAL A 112 -8.11 -29.74 10.66
C VAL A 112 -7.22 -28.51 10.77
N ASP A 113 -5.94 -28.72 11.01
CA ASP A 113 -4.93 -27.67 11.16
C ASP A 113 -3.87 -27.74 10.06
N ARG A 114 -3.17 -26.62 9.83
CA ARG A 114 -2.02 -26.56 8.94
C ARG A 114 -0.71 -26.61 9.75
N VAL A 115 0.23 -27.47 9.36
CA VAL A 115 1.54 -27.64 9.99
C VAL A 115 2.64 -27.62 8.93
N ASP A 116 3.74 -26.90 9.22
CA ASP A 116 4.99 -26.96 8.47
C ASP A 116 6.03 -27.77 9.29
N PRO A 117 6.81 -28.69 8.67
CA PRO A 117 7.02 -28.86 7.23
C PRO A 117 6.07 -29.86 6.55
N ARG A 118 5.93 -29.68 5.23
CA ARG A 118 5.15 -30.52 4.30
C ARG A 118 5.49 -32.00 4.39
N MET A 119 4.48 -32.85 4.62
CA MET A 119 4.63 -34.31 4.52
C MET A 119 4.65 -34.80 3.05
N PRO A 120 5.72 -35.48 2.60
CA PRO A 120 5.85 -35.91 1.21
C PRO A 120 4.82 -36.96 0.78
N SER A 121 4.29 -36.80 -0.44
CA SER A 121 3.37 -37.76 -1.07
C SER A 121 4.07 -39.09 -1.36
N THR A 122 3.35 -40.22 -1.23
CA THR A 122 3.87 -41.53 -1.65
C THR A 122 3.64 -41.72 -3.14
N PRO A 123 4.69 -42.02 -3.94
CA PRO A 123 4.55 -42.31 -5.36
C PRO A 123 3.69 -43.57 -5.62
N PRO A 124 3.06 -43.69 -6.79
CA PRO A 124 2.44 -44.93 -7.22
C PRO A 124 3.52 -45.99 -7.53
N ASP A 125 3.59 -47.05 -6.73
CA ASP A 125 4.60 -48.13 -6.86
C ASP A 125 4.06 -49.35 -7.65
N GLY A 126 3.30 -49.09 -8.72
CA GLY A 126 2.74 -50.11 -9.64
C GLY A 126 1.74 -51.14 -9.06
N SER A 127 1.64 -51.27 -7.74
CA SER A 127 0.73 -52.20 -7.07
C SER A 127 -0.64 -51.57 -6.80
N ARG A 128 -1.71 -52.37 -6.97
CA ARG A 128 -3.10 -51.94 -6.76
C ARG A 128 -3.23 -51.20 -5.41
N PRO A 129 -3.64 -49.91 -5.42
CA PRO A 129 -3.76 -49.10 -4.21
C PRO A 129 -4.95 -49.57 -3.36
N TRP A 130 -4.91 -49.26 -2.08
CA TRP A 130 -6.07 -49.44 -1.20
C TRP A 130 -7.12 -48.36 -1.50
N THR A 131 -8.38 -48.78 -1.48
CA THR A 131 -9.54 -47.86 -1.55
C THR A 131 -10.18 -47.83 -0.16
N LEU A 132 -10.33 -46.62 0.39
CA LEU A 132 -11.06 -46.39 1.63
C LEU A 132 -12.44 -45.87 1.26
N ARG A 133 -13.49 -46.60 1.58
CA ARG A 133 -14.86 -46.25 1.21
C ARG A 133 -15.74 -46.24 2.45
N PHE A 134 -16.30 -45.08 2.74
CA PHE A 134 -17.26 -44.86 3.81
C PHE A 134 -18.55 -44.43 3.14
N ASP A 135 -19.49 -45.38 2.99
CA ASP A 135 -20.74 -45.12 2.28
C ASP A 135 -21.58 -44.08 3.05
N GLU A 136 -21.62 -44.21 4.38
CA GLU A 136 -22.33 -43.29 5.27
C GLU A 136 -21.72 -43.29 6.68
N ILE A 137 -21.34 -42.12 7.17
CA ILE A 137 -20.98 -41.84 8.56
C ILE A 137 -22.03 -40.88 9.09
N ALA A 138 -22.91 -41.38 9.96
CA ALA A 138 -23.99 -40.63 10.56
C ALA A 138 -23.68 -40.28 12.01
N THR A 139 -24.03 -39.06 12.41
CA THR A 139 -24.03 -38.62 13.80
C THR A 139 -25.27 -37.78 14.06
N ASP A 140 -25.84 -37.91 15.25
CA ASP A 140 -26.94 -37.10 15.78
C ASP A 140 -26.46 -36.04 16.79
N SER A 141 -25.15 -35.99 17.04
CA SER A 141 -24.51 -35.21 18.09
C SER A 141 -23.16 -34.66 17.60
N LEU A 142 -23.19 -34.02 16.43
CA LEU A 142 -22.08 -33.22 15.91
C LEU A 142 -21.87 -31.99 16.80
N ALA A 143 -20.73 -31.92 17.47
CA ALA A 143 -20.38 -30.86 18.43
C ALA A 143 -19.65 -29.67 17.76
N GLY A 144 -18.90 -29.94 16.69
CA GLY A 144 -18.21 -28.87 15.98
C GLY A 144 -17.21 -29.34 14.93
N PHE A 145 -16.76 -28.35 14.15
CA PHE A 145 -15.78 -28.46 13.09
C PHE A 145 -14.80 -27.28 13.18
N ARG A 146 -13.51 -27.57 13.25
CA ARG A 146 -12.42 -26.59 13.25
C ARG A 146 -11.57 -26.77 12.00
N TYR A 147 -11.47 -25.73 11.19
CA TYR A 147 -10.60 -25.68 10.02
C TYR A 147 -9.73 -24.45 10.10
N ARG A 148 -8.45 -24.63 10.47
CA ARG A 148 -7.51 -23.55 10.69
C ARG A 148 -8.09 -22.52 11.68
N GLU A 149 -8.23 -21.27 11.26
CA GLU A 149 -8.77 -20.17 12.04
C GLU A 149 -10.31 -20.22 12.14
N LEU A 150 -11.00 -20.96 11.26
CA LEU A 150 -12.46 -21.11 11.29
C LEU A 150 -12.88 -22.15 12.33
N GLN A 151 -13.73 -21.74 13.27
CA GLN A 151 -14.34 -22.59 14.28
C GLN A 151 -15.86 -22.57 14.14
N VAL A 152 -16.46 -23.75 13.99
CA VAL A 152 -17.91 -23.96 13.95
C VAL A 152 -18.26 -24.87 15.11
N THR A 153 -19.01 -24.38 16.09
CA THR A 153 -19.44 -25.16 17.26
C THR A 153 -20.95 -25.12 17.37
N GLY A 154 -21.58 -26.18 17.85
CA GLY A 154 -23.03 -26.23 17.98
C GLY A 154 -23.52 -27.65 18.20
N ASP A 155 -24.82 -27.84 18.05
CA ASP A 155 -25.45 -29.15 18.23
C ASP A 155 -26.23 -29.52 16.97
N GLY A 156 -26.03 -30.73 16.46
CA GLY A 156 -26.75 -31.14 15.26
C GLY A 156 -26.48 -32.56 14.79
N ALA A 157 -27.12 -32.91 13.68
CA ALA A 157 -26.91 -34.16 12.98
C ALA A 157 -26.13 -33.93 11.68
N ALA A 158 -25.32 -34.90 11.30
CA ALA A 158 -24.64 -34.89 10.02
C ALA A 158 -24.53 -36.31 9.45
N THR A 159 -24.57 -36.39 8.12
CA THR A 159 -24.25 -37.59 7.37
C THR A 159 -23.11 -37.25 6.41
N PHE A 160 -22.02 -37.99 6.49
CA PHE A 160 -20.84 -37.79 5.66
C PHE A 160 -20.46 -39.08 4.95
N GLY A 161 -20.28 -39.02 3.63
CA GLY A 161 -19.79 -40.16 2.85
C GLY A 161 -18.54 -39.76 2.07
N MET A 162 -17.58 -40.68 1.96
CA MET A 162 -16.36 -40.42 1.19
C MET A 162 -15.78 -41.68 0.55
N GLU A 163 -15.13 -41.47 -0.59
CA GLU A 163 -14.27 -42.46 -1.21
C GLU A 163 -12.87 -41.88 -1.40
N LYS A 164 -11.86 -42.59 -0.92
CA LYS A 164 -10.46 -42.22 -1.06
C LYS A 164 -9.63 -43.35 -1.63
N VAL A 165 -9.09 -43.15 -2.83
CA VAL A 165 -8.05 -44.01 -3.40
C VAL A 165 -6.68 -43.53 -2.91
N LEU A 166 -5.95 -44.41 -2.21
CA LEU A 166 -4.62 -44.08 -1.67
C LEU A 166 -3.56 -43.96 -2.79
N ARG A 167 -2.35 -43.52 -2.43
CA ARG A 167 -1.19 -43.36 -3.35
C ARG A 167 -1.47 -42.43 -4.54
N GLY A 168 -1.95 -41.22 -4.26
CA GLY A 168 -2.20 -40.19 -5.28
C GLY A 168 -3.52 -40.33 -6.05
N GLY A 169 -4.34 -41.34 -5.74
CA GLY A 169 -5.66 -41.51 -6.33
C GLY A 169 -6.67 -40.41 -5.95
N THR A 170 -7.88 -40.55 -6.47
CA THR A 170 -8.98 -39.58 -6.28
C THR A 170 -9.45 -39.51 -4.82
N LEU A 171 -10.04 -38.37 -4.46
CA LEU A 171 -10.91 -38.19 -3.30
C LEU A 171 -12.27 -37.75 -3.84
N GLU A 172 -13.32 -38.39 -3.38
CA GLU A 172 -14.71 -38.01 -3.66
C GLU A 172 -15.42 -37.84 -2.32
N ILE A 173 -16.23 -36.79 -2.20
CA ILE A 173 -17.17 -36.63 -1.10
C ILE A 173 -18.55 -36.99 -1.67
N LEU A 174 -19.11 -38.08 -1.15
CA LEU A 174 -20.44 -38.55 -1.54
C LEU A 174 -21.51 -37.57 -1.01
N PRO A 175 -22.76 -37.62 -1.53
CA PRO A 175 -23.85 -36.77 -1.07
C PRO A 175 -24.00 -36.80 0.46
N SER A 176 -23.61 -35.69 1.08
CA SER A 176 -23.51 -35.51 2.52
C SER A 176 -24.49 -34.41 2.96
N ARG A 177 -24.89 -34.42 4.24
CA ARG A 177 -25.85 -33.49 4.82
C ARG A 177 -25.40 -33.04 6.19
N VAL A 178 -25.78 -31.84 6.56
CA VAL A 178 -25.57 -31.26 7.88
C VAL A 178 -26.84 -30.52 8.28
N ASP A 179 -27.26 -30.70 9.52
CA ASP A 179 -28.38 -29.99 10.15
C ASP A 179 -27.95 -29.65 11.58
N MET A 180 -27.61 -28.39 11.81
CA MET A 180 -27.11 -27.92 13.10
C MET A 180 -27.90 -26.70 13.58
N GLN A 181 -28.02 -26.58 14.89
CA GLN A 181 -28.71 -25.51 15.59
C GLN A 181 -27.84 -24.99 16.74
N ARG A 182 -28.15 -23.76 17.21
CA ARG A 182 -27.34 -23.05 18.22
C ARG A 182 -25.86 -22.98 17.81
N VAL A 183 -25.64 -22.82 16.50
CA VAL A 183 -24.29 -22.82 15.93
C VAL A 183 -23.62 -21.48 16.17
N ARG A 184 -22.38 -21.51 16.64
CA ARG A 184 -21.49 -20.37 16.67
C ARG A 184 -20.40 -20.57 15.63
N VAL A 185 -20.24 -19.58 14.75
CA VAL A 185 -19.14 -19.53 13.78
C VAL A 185 -18.21 -18.41 14.18
N ALA A 186 -16.94 -18.74 14.40
CA ALA A 186 -15.89 -17.78 14.69
C ALA A 186 -14.73 -17.94 13.69
N TRP A 187 -14.08 -16.83 13.37
CA TRP A 187 -12.82 -16.80 12.63
C TRP A 187 -11.76 -16.18 13.54
N ASP A 188 -10.76 -16.98 13.89
CA ASP A 188 -9.79 -16.64 14.94
C ASP A 188 -10.55 -16.36 16.27
N ASP A 189 -10.35 -15.18 16.87
CA ASP A 189 -11.10 -14.76 18.06
C ASP A 189 -12.42 -14.02 17.75
N MET A 190 -12.70 -13.73 16.48
CA MET A 190 -13.87 -12.94 16.08
C MET A 190 -15.08 -13.84 15.82
N THR A 191 -16.15 -13.66 16.61
CA THR A 191 -17.44 -14.33 16.34
C THR A 191 -18.10 -13.71 15.10
N LEU A 192 -18.34 -14.51 14.07
CA LEU A 192 -19.00 -14.09 12.82
C LEU A 192 -20.51 -14.31 12.90
N LEU A 193 -20.93 -15.46 13.42
CA LEU A 193 -22.33 -15.84 13.56
C LEU A 193 -22.56 -16.42 14.97
N ASP A 194 -23.66 -16.06 15.59
CA ASP A 194 -24.10 -16.61 16.87
C ASP A 194 -25.55 -17.11 16.76
N ASP A 195 -25.85 -18.17 17.52
CA ASP A 195 -27.18 -18.83 17.54
C ASP A 195 -27.71 -19.19 16.13
N ALA A 196 -26.82 -19.68 15.27
CA ALA A 196 -27.11 -20.01 13.90
C ALA A 196 -27.85 -21.36 13.77
N ARG A 197 -28.71 -21.43 12.76
CA ARG A 197 -29.31 -22.65 12.22
C ARG A 197 -28.77 -22.86 10.83
N ILE A 198 -28.10 -23.99 10.62
CA ILE A 198 -27.42 -24.34 9.37
C ILE A 198 -27.98 -25.67 8.90
N ALA A 199 -28.67 -25.66 7.77
CA ALA A 199 -29.07 -26.87 7.07
C ALA A 199 -28.38 -26.87 5.70
N GLY A 200 -27.66 -27.94 5.38
CA GLY A 200 -26.87 -27.99 4.18
C GLY A 200 -26.75 -29.38 3.58
N ARG A 201 -26.49 -29.40 2.28
CA ARG A 201 -26.11 -30.59 1.52
C ARG A 201 -24.86 -30.27 0.74
N TYR A 202 -23.94 -31.22 0.64
CA TYR A 202 -22.72 -31.03 -0.13
C TYR A 202 -22.22 -32.34 -0.72
N ALA A 203 -21.59 -32.25 -1.88
CA ALA A 203 -20.89 -33.33 -2.54
C ALA A 203 -19.69 -32.75 -3.29
N VAL A 204 -18.64 -33.55 -3.46
CA VAL A 204 -17.47 -33.14 -4.24
C VAL A 204 -17.14 -34.25 -5.22
N ALA A 205 -17.14 -33.92 -6.50
CA ALA A 205 -16.83 -34.86 -7.57
C ALA A 205 -15.43 -35.48 -7.41
N PRO A 206 -15.19 -36.70 -7.93
CA PRO A 206 -13.91 -37.39 -7.79
C PRO A 206 -12.72 -36.55 -8.31
N VAL A 207 -11.84 -36.14 -7.40
CA VAL A 207 -10.71 -35.26 -7.73
C VAL A 207 -9.37 -35.87 -7.38
N ARG A 208 -8.44 -35.87 -8.35
CA ARG A 208 -7.03 -36.17 -8.07
C ARG A 208 -6.40 -34.94 -7.42
N ARG A 209 -5.57 -35.18 -6.41
CA ARG A 209 -4.97 -34.10 -5.61
C ARG A 209 -4.12 -33.11 -6.43
N GLU A 210 -3.54 -33.55 -7.54
CA GLU A 210 -2.73 -32.74 -8.46
C GLU A 210 -3.57 -31.90 -9.42
N ALA A 211 -4.84 -32.28 -9.64
CA ALA A 211 -5.71 -31.66 -10.64
C ALA A 211 -6.46 -30.42 -10.13
N ALA A 212 -6.51 -30.20 -8.81
CA ALA A 212 -7.12 -29.00 -8.20
C ALA A 212 -6.40 -28.64 -6.89
N GLN A 213 -5.76 -27.46 -6.86
CA GLN A 213 -5.10 -26.90 -5.69
C GLN A 213 -5.89 -25.70 -5.16
N GLY A 214 -5.80 -25.43 -3.84
CA GLY A 214 -6.43 -24.25 -3.24
C GLY A 214 -7.94 -24.13 -3.53
N ALA A 215 -8.34 -22.95 -4.02
CA ALA A 215 -9.72 -22.57 -4.30
C ALA A 215 -10.32 -23.28 -5.53
N ASP A 216 -9.51 -23.87 -6.43
CA ASP A 216 -10.02 -24.64 -7.59
C ASP A 216 -10.89 -25.82 -7.17
N ARG A 217 -10.73 -26.30 -5.93
CA ARG A 217 -11.59 -27.35 -5.37
C ARG A 217 -13.03 -26.91 -5.20
N LEU A 218 -13.30 -25.61 -5.06
CA LEU A 218 -14.65 -25.06 -4.99
C LEU A 218 -15.38 -25.20 -6.33
N ALA A 219 -14.66 -25.28 -7.45
CA ALA A 219 -15.23 -25.57 -8.78
C ALA A 219 -15.83 -26.98 -8.88
N LEU A 220 -15.54 -27.87 -7.92
CA LEU A 220 -15.99 -29.26 -7.89
C LEU A 220 -17.06 -29.50 -6.83
N LEU A 221 -17.43 -28.45 -6.09
CA LEU A 221 -18.40 -28.50 -5.00
C LEU A 221 -19.81 -28.31 -5.58
N ASP A 222 -20.66 -29.29 -5.31
CA ASP A 222 -22.12 -29.13 -5.38
C ASP A 222 -22.61 -28.94 -3.96
N ALA A 223 -23.34 -27.85 -3.69
CA ALA A 223 -23.81 -27.54 -2.34
C ALA A 223 -25.18 -26.87 -2.35
N ALA A 224 -25.92 -27.06 -1.27
CA ALA A 224 -27.09 -26.26 -0.93
C ALA A 224 -26.96 -25.86 0.54
N LEU A 225 -27.22 -24.60 0.85
CA LEU A 225 -27.06 -24.01 2.17
C LEU A 225 -28.29 -23.18 2.51
N GLN A 226 -28.92 -23.50 3.62
CA GLN A 226 -29.89 -22.66 4.31
C GLN A 226 -29.27 -22.23 5.63
N LEU A 227 -29.16 -20.92 5.83
CA LEU A 227 -28.56 -20.30 6.99
C LEU A 227 -29.52 -19.26 7.56
N ARG A 228 -29.74 -19.31 8.87
CA ARG A 228 -30.31 -18.20 9.64
C ARG A 228 -29.50 -18.02 10.90
N ALA A 229 -29.03 -16.81 11.17
CA ALA A 229 -28.17 -16.56 12.33
C ALA A 229 -28.27 -15.14 12.82
N ARG A 230 -27.87 -14.92 14.08
CA ARG A 230 -27.52 -13.57 14.54
C ARG A 230 -26.09 -13.26 14.17
N THR A 231 -25.83 -11.99 13.87
CA THR A 231 -24.49 -11.49 13.61
C THR A 231 -24.11 -10.48 14.68
N PRO A 232 -22.82 -10.33 15.01
CA PRO A 232 -22.36 -9.22 15.83
C PRO A 232 -22.76 -7.88 15.20
N THR A 233 -22.85 -6.86 16.06
CA THR A 233 -22.87 -5.46 15.59
C THR A 233 -21.58 -5.18 14.84
N LEU A 234 -21.69 -4.61 13.64
CA LEU A 234 -20.51 -4.25 12.84
C LEU A 234 -20.02 -2.88 13.27
N SER A 235 -18.80 -2.76 13.78
CA SER A 235 -18.17 -1.46 13.95
C SER A 235 -17.19 -1.21 12.81
N LEU A 236 -17.41 -0.12 12.08
CA LEU A 236 -16.53 0.30 10.99
C LEU A 236 -15.45 1.19 11.59
N ARG A 237 -14.21 0.70 11.60
CA ARG A 237 -13.04 1.48 12.03
C ARG A 237 -12.14 1.75 10.84
N ALA A 238 -12.02 3.02 10.45
CA ALA A 238 -10.99 3.43 9.50
C ALA A 238 -9.61 3.21 10.14
N ALA A 239 -8.79 2.37 9.51
CA ALA A 239 -7.38 2.18 9.81
C ALA A 239 -6.54 2.61 8.61
N ARG A 240 -5.22 2.72 8.79
CA ARG A 240 -4.31 3.07 7.68
C ARG A 240 -4.34 2.05 6.54
N ASP A 241 -4.52 0.78 6.87
CA ASP A 241 -4.53 -0.36 5.95
C ASP A 241 -5.94 -0.70 5.41
N GLY A 242 -6.93 0.17 5.65
CA GLY A 242 -8.29 0.01 5.15
C GLY A 242 -9.37 0.14 6.23
N LEU A 243 -10.61 -0.13 5.85
CA LEU A 243 -11.75 -0.20 6.76
C LEU A 243 -11.75 -1.56 7.49
N ARG A 244 -11.59 -1.54 8.81
CA ARG A 244 -11.63 -2.75 9.65
C ARG A 244 -13.03 -3.02 10.18
N MET A 245 -13.44 -4.26 9.92
CA MET A 245 -14.56 -5.03 10.51
C MET A 245 -14.34 -5.39 11.97
N ASP A 246 -15.00 -4.77 12.94
CA ASP A 246 -14.97 -5.23 14.32
C ASP A 246 -16.36 -5.69 14.78
N ALA A 247 -16.42 -6.82 15.50
CA ALA A 247 -17.65 -7.44 15.98
C ALA A 247 -17.90 -7.12 17.47
N ALA A 248 -19.05 -6.52 17.80
CA ALA A 248 -19.53 -6.37 19.19
C ALA A 248 -20.72 -7.31 19.47
N ASP A 249 -21.53 -7.03 20.51
CA ASP A 249 -22.69 -7.85 20.89
C ASP A 249 -23.61 -8.19 19.70
N ALA A 250 -24.15 -9.42 19.68
CA ALA A 250 -24.94 -9.97 18.59
C ALA A 250 -26.33 -9.33 18.48
N GLN A 251 -26.49 -8.39 17.55
CA GLN A 251 -27.73 -7.64 17.32
C GLN A 251 -28.17 -7.60 15.84
N GLY A 252 -27.35 -8.07 14.91
CA GLY A 252 -27.75 -8.22 13.50
C GLY A 252 -28.32 -9.60 13.21
N GLU A 253 -28.90 -9.76 12.03
CA GLU A 253 -29.45 -11.03 11.53
C GLU A 253 -28.99 -11.26 10.10
N VAL A 254 -28.74 -12.53 9.76
CA VAL A 254 -28.46 -12.98 8.40
C VAL A 254 -29.37 -14.15 8.06
N GLU A 255 -29.89 -14.12 6.84
CA GLU A 255 -30.59 -15.23 6.22
C GLU A 255 -29.99 -15.48 4.84
N ALA A 256 -29.76 -16.75 4.50
CA ALA A 256 -29.29 -17.13 3.17
C ALA A 256 -29.90 -18.46 2.73
N ASP A 257 -30.31 -18.53 1.47
CA ASP A 257 -30.65 -19.76 0.74
C ASP A 257 -29.84 -19.77 -0.55
N LEU A 258 -28.75 -20.54 -0.55
CA LEU A 258 -27.76 -20.54 -1.62
C LEU A 258 -27.56 -21.96 -2.14
N ARG A 259 -27.49 -22.09 -3.45
CA ARG A 259 -27.20 -23.35 -4.13
C ARG A 259 -26.04 -23.18 -5.08
N LEU A 260 -25.16 -24.16 -5.10
CA LEU A 260 -23.93 -24.21 -5.88
C LEU A 260 -23.95 -25.51 -6.70
N GLU A 261 -23.71 -25.40 -8.00
CA GLU A 261 -23.52 -26.53 -8.91
C GLU A 261 -22.20 -26.34 -9.64
N GLN A 262 -21.28 -27.28 -9.52
CA GLN A 262 -19.94 -27.23 -10.13
C GLN A 262 -19.22 -25.90 -9.83
N GLY A 263 -19.35 -25.43 -8.58
CA GLY A 263 -18.77 -24.16 -8.12
C GLY A 263 -19.42 -22.88 -8.67
N LEU A 264 -20.56 -22.97 -9.34
CA LEU A 264 -21.35 -21.81 -9.78
C LEU A 264 -22.61 -21.66 -8.94
N LEU A 265 -22.88 -20.44 -8.46
CA LEU A 265 -24.12 -20.15 -7.78
C LEU A 265 -25.30 -20.30 -8.73
N VAL A 266 -26.37 -20.93 -8.28
CA VAL A 266 -27.58 -21.17 -9.07
C VAL A 266 -28.48 -19.93 -8.98
N PRO A 267 -29.07 -19.46 -10.11
CA PRO A 267 -30.03 -18.37 -10.09
C PRO A 267 -31.21 -18.61 -9.14
N GLY A 268 -31.70 -17.53 -8.51
CA GLY A 268 -32.75 -17.53 -7.50
C GLY A 268 -32.26 -17.74 -6.06
N GLY A 269 -30.96 -17.96 -5.84
CA GLY A 269 -30.37 -17.94 -4.51
C GLY A 269 -30.37 -16.53 -3.91
N THR A 270 -30.59 -16.42 -2.61
CA THR A 270 -30.72 -15.12 -1.91
C THR A 270 -29.87 -15.08 -0.65
N LEU A 271 -29.38 -13.89 -0.32
CA LEU A 271 -28.76 -13.58 0.97
C LEU A 271 -29.29 -12.21 1.43
N SER A 272 -29.76 -12.13 2.67
CA SER A 272 -30.13 -10.88 3.31
C SER A 272 -29.43 -10.76 4.65
N TRP A 273 -28.82 -9.62 4.90
CA TRP A 273 -28.21 -9.27 6.16
C TRP A 273 -28.78 -7.92 6.61
N HIS A 274 -29.17 -7.81 7.87
CA HIS A 274 -29.58 -6.53 8.44
C HIS A 274 -29.08 -6.43 9.88
N GLY A 275 -28.51 -5.29 10.24
CA GLY A 275 -28.01 -5.14 11.60
C GLY A 275 -27.52 -3.74 11.91
N PRO A 276 -27.27 -3.48 13.19
CA PRO A 276 -26.68 -2.23 13.61
C PRO A 276 -25.23 -2.15 13.11
N VAL A 277 -24.87 -0.96 12.63
CA VAL A 277 -23.52 -0.55 12.30
C VAL A 277 -23.14 0.57 13.25
N GLN A 278 -22.08 0.35 14.00
CA GLN A 278 -21.50 1.33 14.89
C GLN A 278 -20.47 2.17 14.17
N THR A 279 -20.69 3.48 14.26
CA THR A 279 -19.91 4.50 13.59
C THR A 279 -19.43 5.47 14.65
N ARG A 280 -18.19 5.95 14.52
CA ARG A 280 -17.65 6.94 15.47
C ARG A 280 -17.50 8.26 14.74
N VAL A 281 -18.31 9.24 15.14
CA VAL A 281 -18.28 10.61 14.61
C VAL A 281 -17.97 11.54 15.77
N ASP A 282 -16.90 12.33 15.67
CA ASP A 282 -16.45 13.26 16.72
C ASP A 282 -16.31 12.62 18.12
N GLY A 283 -15.85 11.37 18.17
CA GLY A 283 -15.69 10.61 19.41
C GLY A 283 -17.00 10.07 20.01
N ARG A 284 -18.18 10.36 19.42
CA ARG A 284 -19.47 9.76 19.78
C ARG A 284 -19.72 8.51 18.96
N VAL A 285 -20.15 7.44 19.61
CA VAL A 285 -20.63 6.23 18.93
C VAL A 285 -22.08 6.46 18.51
N ARG A 286 -22.38 6.13 17.26
CA ARG A 286 -23.71 6.17 16.67
C ARG A 286 -24.05 4.79 16.14
N ASP A 287 -25.29 4.38 16.38
CA ASP A 287 -25.86 3.15 15.83
C ASP A 287 -26.71 3.52 14.62
N ASP A 288 -26.26 3.13 13.43
CA ASP A 288 -27.05 3.19 12.19
C ASP A 288 -27.48 1.76 11.80
N THR A 289 -28.46 1.59 10.92
CA THR A 289 -28.88 0.25 10.46
C THR A 289 -28.50 0.05 9.01
N LEU A 290 -27.66 -0.96 8.74
CA LEU A 290 -27.30 -1.36 7.38
C LEU A 290 -28.12 -2.59 7.01
N ALA A 291 -28.72 -2.56 5.83
CA ALA A 291 -29.37 -3.68 5.19
C ALA A 291 -28.62 -4.02 3.90
N ILE A 292 -28.19 -5.26 3.74
CA ILE A 292 -27.57 -5.79 2.53
C ILE A 292 -28.46 -6.91 2.02
N ALA A 293 -28.81 -6.88 0.74
CA ALA A 293 -29.50 -7.96 0.06
C ALA A 293 -28.71 -8.35 -1.18
N ALA A 294 -28.57 -9.63 -1.44
CA ALA A 294 -27.96 -10.16 -2.64
C ALA A 294 -28.85 -11.24 -3.26
N GLU A 295 -28.99 -11.21 -4.58
CA GLU A 295 -29.73 -12.18 -5.37
C GLU A 295 -28.87 -12.70 -6.50
N VAL A 296 -28.88 -14.02 -6.71
CA VAL A 296 -28.19 -14.65 -7.82
C VAL A 296 -29.08 -14.58 -9.07
N ALA A 297 -28.67 -13.77 -10.04
CA ALA A 297 -29.31 -13.68 -11.34
C ALA A 297 -28.67 -14.65 -12.35
N ASP A 298 -29.22 -14.77 -13.56
CA ASP A 298 -28.72 -15.68 -14.60
C ASP A 298 -27.25 -15.44 -14.98
N GLU A 299 -26.86 -14.17 -15.08
CA GLU A 299 -25.54 -13.74 -15.56
C GLU A 299 -24.64 -13.15 -14.46
N GLY A 300 -25.07 -13.12 -13.19
CA GLY A 300 -24.31 -12.45 -12.13
C GLY A 300 -25.00 -12.47 -10.78
N ILE A 301 -24.53 -11.62 -9.88
CA ILE A 301 -25.07 -11.44 -8.53
C ILE A 301 -25.42 -9.98 -8.37
N ASP A 302 -26.70 -9.69 -8.13
CA ASP A 302 -27.18 -8.34 -7.84
C ASP A 302 -27.11 -8.12 -6.32
N VAL A 303 -26.57 -6.99 -5.89
CA VAL A 303 -26.31 -6.65 -4.49
C VAL A 303 -26.84 -5.24 -4.23
N GLY A 304 -27.83 -5.14 -3.34
CA GLY A 304 -28.32 -3.88 -2.79
C GLY A 304 -27.76 -3.67 -1.38
N ALA A 305 -27.27 -2.47 -1.08
CA ALA A 305 -26.93 -2.07 0.28
C ALA A 305 -27.59 -0.73 0.60
N HIS A 306 -28.27 -0.65 1.74
CA HIS A 306 -28.93 0.56 2.22
C HIS A 306 -28.56 0.82 3.67
N LEU A 307 -28.04 2.01 3.93
CA LEU A 307 -27.74 2.53 5.26
C LEU A 307 -28.50 3.83 5.43
N GLY A 308 -29.41 3.85 6.38
CA GLY A 308 -30.22 5.02 6.68
C GLY A 308 -30.36 5.18 8.19
N ALA A 309 -30.08 6.38 8.69
CA ALA A 309 -30.40 6.74 10.05
C ALA A 309 -31.89 7.18 10.16
N PRO A 310 -32.54 6.91 11.30
CA PRO A 310 -33.70 7.69 11.71
C PRO A 310 -33.24 9.11 12.12
N GLY A 311 -33.12 10.02 11.13
CA GLY A 311 -32.83 11.45 11.34
C GLY A 311 -31.73 12.02 10.42
N ASN A 312 -31.95 13.24 9.93
CA ASN A 312 -31.18 13.94 8.88
C ASN A 312 -29.67 14.18 9.14
N ASP A 313 -29.15 13.83 10.31
CA ASP A 313 -27.74 14.05 10.67
C ASP A 313 -26.91 12.77 10.55
N GLY A 314 -27.47 11.67 10.03
CA GLY A 314 -26.80 10.38 9.85
C GLY A 314 -26.31 10.15 8.45
N GLY A 315 -25.16 9.47 8.36
CA GLY A 315 -24.64 9.11 7.06
C GLY A 315 -25.62 8.21 6.30
N ARG A 316 -25.67 8.39 4.98
CA ARG A 316 -26.49 7.63 4.05
C ARG A 316 -25.59 6.82 3.12
N LEU A 317 -25.99 5.59 2.84
CA LEU A 317 -25.42 4.79 1.76
C LEU A 317 -26.55 4.11 1.02
N ASP A 318 -26.60 4.31 -0.28
CA ASP A 318 -27.45 3.60 -1.22
C ASP A 318 -26.54 3.02 -2.30
N ALA A 319 -26.41 1.70 -2.35
CA ALA A 319 -25.60 1.02 -3.35
C ALA A 319 -26.41 -0.05 -4.07
N GLU A 320 -26.40 0.01 -5.40
CA GLU A 320 -26.99 -0.99 -6.29
C GLU A 320 -25.88 -1.50 -7.20
N LEU A 321 -25.34 -2.67 -6.87
CA LEU A 321 -24.18 -3.25 -7.52
C LEU A 321 -24.54 -4.58 -8.18
N ARG A 322 -23.89 -4.90 -9.29
CA ARG A 322 -23.94 -6.19 -9.97
C ARG A 322 -22.53 -6.71 -10.13
N LEU A 323 -22.28 -7.90 -9.60
CA LEU A 323 -21.07 -8.66 -9.85
C LEU A 323 -21.27 -9.56 -11.06
N ALA A 324 -20.55 -9.31 -12.15
CA ALA A 324 -20.64 -10.13 -13.36
C ALA A 324 -20.15 -11.56 -13.09
N GLY A 325 -20.93 -12.58 -13.50
CA GLY A 325 -20.60 -13.99 -13.29
C GLY A 325 -20.96 -14.53 -11.89
N ARG A 326 -21.21 -15.85 -11.82
CA ARG A 326 -21.78 -16.54 -10.65
C ARG A 326 -20.75 -17.28 -9.77
N ARG A 327 -19.46 -17.01 -9.96
CA ARG A 327 -18.37 -17.57 -9.12
C ARG A 327 -18.12 -16.65 -7.93
N LEU A 328 -18.23 -17.20 -6.72
CA LEU A 328 -18.00 -16.50 -5.44
C LEU A 328 -16.54 -16.07 -5.25
N PHE A 329 -15.60 -16.89 -5.69
CA PHE A 329 -14.16 -16.62 -5.56
C PHE A 329 -13.54 -16.66 -6.95
N ALA A 330 -13.08 -15.50 -7.44
CA ALA A 330 -12.17 -15.45 -8.58
C ALA A 330 -10.75 -15.45 -8.00
N MET A 331 -9.95 -16.47 -8.31
CA MET A 331 -8.55 -16.51 -7.91
C MET A 331 -7.65 -16.40 -9.16
N GLU A 332 -6.64 -15.54 -9.00
CA GLU A 332 -5.37 -15.42 -9.72
C GLU A 332 -5.19 -14.35 -10.81
N GLU A 333 -6.19 -13.92 -11.60
CA GLU A 333 -5.93 -12.90 -12.66
C GLU A 333 -6.87 -11.70 -12.74
N THR A 334 -8.09 -11.76 -12.20
CA THR A 334 -9.07 -10.67 -12.29
C THR A 334 -9.44 -10.19 -10.90
N ARG A 335 -9.24 -8.90 -10.60
CA ARG A 335 -9.68 -8.34 -9.32
C ARG A 335 -11.21 -8.37 -9.31
N TRP A 336 -11.82 -8.71 -8.18
CA TRP A 336 -13.29 -8.77 -8.10
C TRP A 336 -13.94 -7.43 -8.49
N ILE A 337 -13.25 -6.31 -8.25
CA ILE A 337 -13.68 -4.96 -8.60
C ILE A 337 -13.90 -4.80 -10.12
N ASP A 338 -13.11 -5.47 -10.96
CA ASP A 338 -13.20 -5.43 -12.43
C ASP A 338 -14.53 -6.04 -12.93
N ARG A 339 -15.21 -6.82 -12.09
CA ARG A 339 -16.51 -7.44 -12.39
C ARG A 339 -17.70 -6.64 -11.84
N VAL A 340 -17.45 -5.55 -11.13
CA VAL A 340 -18.50 -4.75 -10.48
C VAL A 340 -19.02 -3.70 -11.45
N SER A 341 -20.33 -3.60 -11.54
CA SER A 341 -21.03 -2.50 -12.22
C SER A 341 -22.18 -2.03 -11.36
N GLY A 342 -22.59 -0.77 -11.44
CA GLY A 342 -23.70 -0.28 -10.62
C GLY A 342 -23.61 1.18 -10.24
N ARG A 343 -24.30 1.54 -9.17
CA ARG A 343 -24.32 2.88 -8.59
C ARG A 343 -24.05 2.84 -7.10
N VAL A 344 -23.37 3.86 -6.60
CA VAL A 344 -23.15 4.09 -5.17
C VAL A 344 -23.40 5.56 -4.88
N ASP A 345 -24.42 5.84 -4.09
CA ASP A 345 -24.73 7.16 -3.55
C ASP A 345 -24.43 7.15 -2.05
N MET A 346 -23.45 7.93 -1.62
CA MET A 346 -22.96 7.95 -0.25
C MET A 346 -22.87 9.39 0.26
N ASP A 347 -23.22 9.58 1.51
CA ASP A 347 -22.97 10.80 2.27
C ASP A 347 -22.60 10.37 3.68
N TRP A 348 -21.31 10.37 4.02
CA TRP A 348 -20.83 9.68 5.20
C TRP A 348 -19.75 10.45 5.94
N HIS A 349 -19.81 10.47 7.27
CA HIS A 349 -18.75 11.04 8.10
C HIS A 349 -17.82 9.94 8.60
N PHE A 350 -16.59 9.92 8.10
CA PHE A 350 -15.56 8.97 8.53
C PHE A 350 -14.77 9.54 9.70
N ALA A 351 -14.42 8.71 10.68
CA ALA A 351 -13.51 9.08 11.78
C ALA A 351 -12.07 9.36 11.29
N SER A 352 -11.70 8.81 10.14
CA SER A 352 -10.42 9.02 9.48
C SER A 352 -10.54 8.72 7.98
N LEU A 353 -9.99 9.58 7.13
CA LEU A 353 -9.81 9.31 5.69
C LEU A 353 -8.44 8.71 5.35
N ALA A 354 -7.66 8.26 6.34
CA ALA A 354 -6.34 7.69 6.10
C ALA A 354 -6.36 6.51 5.11
N TRP A 355 -7.44 5.72 5.09
CA TRP A 355 -7.65 4.60 4.17
C TRP A 355 -7.76 5.01 2.69
N LEU A 356 -8.11 6.26 2.38
CA LEU A 356 -8.13 6.78 1.00
C LEU A 356 -6.75 7.13 0.47
N SER A 357 -5.75 7.31 1.35
CA SER A 357 -4.42 7.78 0.92
C SER A 357 -3.80 6.80 -0.08
N ASP A 358 -3.90 5.49 0.16
CA ASP A 358 -3.39 4.44 -0.74
C ASP A 358 -4.15 4.36 -2.07
N LEU A 359 -5.39 4.87 -2.12
CA LEU A 359 -6.16 4.97 -3.36
C LEU A 359 -5.77 6.22 -4.17
N LEU A 360 -5.39 7.30 -3.50
CA LEU A 360 -5.08 8.57 -4.13
C LEU A 360 -3.62 8.69 -4.58
N ALA A 361 -2.68 8.06 -3.88
CA ALA A 361 -1.26 8.19 -4.17
C ALA A 361 -0.49 6.92 -3.76
N ARG A 362 0.54 6.56 -4.54
CA ARG A 362 1.54 5.59 -4.08
C ARG A 362 2.60 6.31 -3.24
N GLY A 363 2.88 5.78 -2.05
CA GLY A 363 3.87 6.35 -1.13
C GLY A 363 3.28 7.41 -0.20
N ASP A 364 4.14 8.14 0.50
CA ASP A 364 3.74 9.07 1.57
C ASP A 364 3.60 10.53 1.11
N TRP A 365 3.62 10.80 -0.20
CA TRP A 365 3.66 12.17 -0.74
C TRP A 365 2.31 12.90 -0.68
N LEU A 366 1.17 12.20 -0.59
CA LEU A 366 -0.15 12.80 -0.34
C LEU A 366 -0.92 11.95 0.68
N ARG A 367 -1.39 12.59 1.74
CA ARG A 367 -2.10 11.94 2.84
C ARG A 367 -3.32 12.75 3.27
N LEU A 368 -4.45 12.08 3.38
CA LEU A 368 -5.66 12.61 3.99
C LEU A 368 -5.76 12.04 5.40
N ASP A 369 -5.48 12.88 6.40
CA ASP A 369 -5.50 12.44 7.80
C ASP A 369 -6.67 13.14 8.52
N GLY A 370 -7.36 12.41 9.40
CA GLY A 370 -8.44 12.98 10.22
C GLY A 370 -9.86 12.73 9.72
N ALA A 371 -10.82 13.11 10.56
CA ALA A 371 -12.24 12.89 10.35
C ALA A 371 -12.79 13.85 9.29
N ALA A 372 -13.62 13.35 8.38
CA ALA A 372 -14.20 14.17 7.32
C ALA A 372 -15.49 13.54 6.76
N ARG A 373 -16.35 14.41 6.23
CA ARG A 373 -17.53 14.03 5.46
C ARG A 373 -17.12 13.76 4.01
N LEU A 374 -17.54 12.61 3.48
CA LEU A 374 -17.38 12.22 2.08
C LEU A 374 -18.76 12.07 1.44
N ILE A 375 -18.97 12.81 0.37
CA ILE A 375 -20.17 12.75 -0.45
C ILE A 375 -19.76 12.15 -1.79
N ALA A 376 -20.41 11.08 -2.23
CA ALA A 376 -20.06 10.42 -3.48
C ALA A 376 -21.32 9.98 -4.22
N ALA A 377 -21.31 10.17 -5.54
CA ALA A 377 -22.30 9.65 -6.47
C ALA A 377 -21.52 8.96 -7.59
N LEU A 378 -21.29 7.67 -7.44
CA LEU A 378 -20.42 6.87 -8.31
C LEU A 378 -21.25 6.01 -9.26
N ARG A 379 -20.81 5.93 -10.51
CA ARG A 379 -21.35 4.99 -11.51
C ARG A 379 -20.22 4.09 -11.96
N ILE A 380 -20.37 2.79 -11.80
CA ILE A 380 -19.33 1.80 -12.09
C ILE A 380 -19.76 0.95 -13.28
N GLN A 381 -18.86 0.69 -14.22
CA GLN A 381 -19.07 -0.16 -15.39
C GLN A 381 -17.84 -1.06 -15.59
N GLY A 382 -17.96 -2.33 -15.22
CA GLY A 382 -16.87 -3.31 -15.34
C GLY A 382 -15.59 -2.86 -14.62
N GLY A 383 -15.73 -2.35 -13.38
CA GLY A 383 -14.63 -1.82 -12.57
C GLY A 383 -14.19 -0.39 -12.89
N LEU A 384 -14.64 0.18 -14.01
CA LEU A 384 -14.31 1.56 -14.39
C LEU A 384 -15.38 2.52 -13.87
N LEU A 385 -14.97 3.67 -13.34
CA LEU A 385 -15.90 4.77 -13.10
C LEU A 385 -16.39 5.32 -14.44
N ALA A 386 -17.69 5.61 -14.51
CA ALA A 386 -18.33 6.18 -15.68
C ALA A 386 -18.43 7.70 -15.54
N ALA A 387 -18.49 8.39 -16.69
CA ALA A 387 -18.66 9.83 -16.75
C ALA A 387 -19.87 10.30 -15.92
N GLY A 388 -19.69 11.42 -15.22
CA GLY A 388 -20.66 11.96 -14.26
C GLY A 388 -20.57 11.35 -12.85
N SER A 389 -19.64 10.42 -12.61
CA SER A 389 -19.28 10.05 -11.23
C SER A 389 -18.65 11.23 -10.52
N ARG A 390 -19.03 11.48 -9.25
CA ARG A 390 -18.56 12.63 -8.46
C ARG A 390 -18.21 12.21 -7.04
N VAL A 391 -17.21 12.88 -6.48
CA VAL A 391 -16.81 12.78 -5.07
C VAL A 391 -16.55 14.19 -4.55
N GLU A 392 -16.98 14.47 -3.32
CA GLU A 392 -16.71 15.73 -2.64
C GLU A 392 -16.29 15.42 -1.20
N ILE A 393 -15.21 16.05 -0.77
CA ILE A 393 -14.78 16.10 0.63
C ILE A 393 -14.75 17.59 1.00
N PRO A 394 -15.81 18.12 1.63
CA PRO A 394 -15.93 19.55 1.86
C PRO A 394 -14.82 20.14 2.75
N GLU A 395 -14.30 19.36 3.69
CA GLU A 395 -13.22 19.74 4.60
C GLU A 395 -12.49 18.49 5.12
N VAL A 396 -11.15 18.50 5.03
CA VAL A 396 -10.25 17.49 5.61
C VAL A 396 -8.88 18.10 5.92
N GLU A 397 -8.19 17.59 6.94
CA GLU A 397 -6.76 17.91 7.14
C GLU A 397 -5.92 17.11 6.13
N ALA A 398 -5.18 17.83 5.29
CA ALA A 398 -4.35 17.24 4.25
C ALA A 398 -2.88 17.52 4.53
N THR A 399 -2.03 16.52 4.26
CA THR A 399 -0.58 16.72 4.27
C THR A 399 0.03 16.15 3.01
N ALA A 400 0.96 16.90 2.41
CA ALA A 400 1.69 16.50 1.22
C ALA A 400 3.20 16.65 1.43
N GLY A 401 3.98 15.74 0.85
CA GLY A 401 5.44 15.76 0.86
C GLY A 401 5.98 16.16 -0.51
N LEU A 402 6.90 17.13 -0.55
CA LEU A 402 7.57 17.58 -1.79
C LEU A 402 9.00 18.03 -1.48
N LEU A 403 10.01 17.45 -2.16
CA LEU A 403 11.42 17.86 -2.07
C LEU A 403 11.94 18.03 -0.61
N ASP A 404 11.66 17.04 0.25
CA ASP A 404 11.91 17.02 1.72
C ASP A 404 11.15 18.05 2.57
N ASN A 405 10.12 18.66 1.99
CA ASN A 405 9.24 19.57 2.70
C ASN A 405 7.89 18.93 2.94
N ARG A 406 7.28 19.31 4.06
CA ARG A 406 5.92 18.92 4.42
C ARG A 406 5.02 20.13 4.27
N ILE A 407 4.04 19.98 3.39
CA ILE A 407 2.93 20.90 3.20
C ILE A 407 1.77 20.41 4.07
N SER A 408 1.14 21.30 4.82
CA SER A 408 -0.01 20.96 5.66
C SER A 408 -1.05 22.06 5.67
N GLY A 409 -2.32 21.68 5.73
CA GLY A 409 -3.44 22.60 5.83
C GLY A 409 -4.78 21.90 5.68
N ARG A 410 -5.86 22.69 5.79
CA ARG A 410 -7.22 22.20 5.55
C ARG A 410 -7.54 22.29 4.07
N ALA A 411 -7.97 21.18 3.50
CA ALA A 411 -8.30 21.04 2.09
C ALA A 411 -9.80 20.82 1.88
N ARG A 412 -10.32 21.37 0.78
CA ARG A 412 -11.55 20.90 0.11
C ARG A 412 -11.12 20.08 -1.10
N LEU A 413 -11.76 18.93 -1.33
CA LEU A 413 -11.53 18.10 -2.50
C LEU A 413 -12.82 17.94 -3.29
N GLU A 414 -12.72 18.10 -4.60
CA GLU A 414 -13.79 17.86 -5.57
C GLU A 414 -13.24 16.96 -6.67
N GLY A 415 -13.90 15.82 -6.87
CA GLY A 415 -13.53 14.84 -7.87
C GLY A 415 -14.66 14.58 -8.84
N GLU A 416 -14.34 14.52 -10.13
CA GLU A 416 -15.27 14.11 -11.17
C GLU A 416 -14.63 13.22 -12.22
N VAL A 417 -15.45 12.35 -12.80
CA VAL A 417 -15.04 11.56 -13.97
C VAL A 417 -15.67 12.17 -15.20
N VAL A 418 -14.82 12.55 -16.14
CA VAL A 418 -15.20 13.14 -17.41
C VAL A 418 -14.94 12.16 -18.56
N GLU A 419 -15.60 12.39 -19.69
CA GLU A 419 -15.33 11.65 -20.92
C GLU A 419 -14.13 12.31 -21.61
N GLY A 420 -13.01 11.59 -21.71
CA GLY A 420 -11.81 12.04 -22.41
C GLY A 420 -11.79 11.60 -23.88
N ASP A 421 -10.77 12.04 -24.61
CA ASP A 421 -10.64 11.82 -26.07
C ASP A 421 -10.39 10.34 -26.45
N ILE A 422 -9.78 9.55 -25.55
CA ILE A 422 -9.38 8.16 -25.80
C ILE A 422 -9.86 7.21 -24.68
N ASP A 423 -9.86 7.68 -23.43
CA ASP A 423 -10.31 6.95 -22.24
C ASP A 423 -11.11 7.88 -21.30
N ARG A 424 -11.61 7.33 -20.20
CA ARG A 424 -12.26 8.12 -19.14
C ARG A 424 -11.21 8.62 -18.17
N ASP A 425 -11.21 9.92 -17.96
CA ASP A 425 -10.27 10.59 -17.06
C ASP A 425 -10.97 10.95 -15.75
N ALA A 426 -10.33 10.61 -14.65
CA ALA A 426 -10.71 11.05 -13.32
C ALA A 426 -9.89 12.29 -12.97
N HIS A 427 -10.59 13.39 -12.70
CA HIS A 427 -10.01 14.65 -12.25
C HIS A 427 -10.37 14.84 -10.79
N VAL A 428 -9.38 15.15 -9.96
CA VAL A 428 -9.59 15.51 -8.56
C VAL A 428 -8.86 16.80 -8.27
N ASP A 429 -9.61 17.85 -7.99
CA ASP A 429 -9.07 19.14 -7.58
C ASP A 429 -9.10 19.22 -6.05
N ALA A 430 -7.95 19.48 -5.45
CA ALA A 430 -7.82 19.75 -4.03
C ALA A 430 -7.32 21.18 -3.82
N VAL A 431 -8.01 21.94 -2.97
CA VAL A 431 -7.66 23.33 -2.66
C VAL A 431 -7.44 23.47 -1.16
N LEU A 432 -6.24 23.89 -0.77
CA LEU A 432 -5.94 24.26 0.61
C LEU A 432 -6.07 25.78 0.76
N GLU A 433 -7.14 26.25 1.39
CA GLU A 433 -7.40 27.69 1.61
C GLU A 433 -6.24 28.38 2.34
N ARG A 434 -5.58 27.64 3.24
CA ARG A 434 -4.36 28.04 3.93
C ARG A 434 -3.46 26.84 4.05
N PHE A 435 -2.19 27.02 3.73
CA PHE A 435 -1.17 26.00 3.85
C PHE A 435 0.07 26.55 4.54
N ARG A 436 0.83 25.65 5.16
CA ARG A 436 2.16 25.94 5.68
C ARG A 436 3.14 24.91 5.17
N ILE A 437 4.35 25.37 4.89
CA ILE A 437 5.47 24.51 4.49
C ILE A 437 6.51 24.52 5.61
N ALA A 438 6.86 23.32 6.05
CA ALA A 438 7.90 23.07 7.05
C ALA A 438 8.91 22.06 6.49
N ALA A 439 10.08 21.98 7.13
CA ALA A 439 11.04 20.93 6.82
C ALA A 439 10.44 19.57 7.20
N GLY A 440 10.69 18.52 6.41
CA GLY A 440 10.27 17.16 6.76
C GLY A 440 10.82 16.68 8.10
N ASP A 441 12.03 17.10 8.46
CA ASP A 441 12.72 16.82 9.73
C ASP A 441 12.40 17.81 10.87
N ALA A 442 11.66 18.88 10.58
CA ALA A 442 11.23 19.89 11.56
C ALA A 442 9.81 20.40 11.27
N PRO A 443 8.78 19.52 11.32
CA PRO A 443 7.43 19.83 10.89
C PRO A 443 6.74 20.93 11.72
N ASP A 444 7.16 21.14 12.97
CA ASP A 444 6.59 22.14 13.88
C ASP A 444 7.16 23.56 13.68
N LYS A 445 8.09 23.73 12.73
CA LYS A 445 8.74 25.01 12.41
C LYS A 445 8.45 25.39 10.96
N PRO A 446 7.23 25.85 10.65
CA PRO A 446 6.90 26.34 9.32
C PRO A 446 7.78 27.55 9.00
N TYR A 447 8.29 27.60 7.78
CA TYR A 447 9.11 28.71 7.29
C TYR A 447 8.49 29.41 6.09
N LEU A 448 7.37 28.90 5.61
CA LEU A 448 6.57 29.51 4.55
C LEU A 448 5.08 29.27 4.85
N GLU A 449 4.29 30.31 4.68
CA GLU A 449 2.83 30.28 4.86
C GLU A 449 2.14 30.87 3.63
N GLY A 450 1.11 30.21 3.14
CA GLY A 450 0.41 30.66 1.95
C GLY A 450 -1.08 30.36 1.99
N ARG A 451 -1.75 30.75 0.92
CA ARG A 451 -3.20 30.58 0.73
C ARG A 451 -3.45 30.03 -0.66
N ASP A 452 -4.60 29.40 -0.83
CA ASP A 452 -5.08 28.94 -2.13
C ASP A 452 -4.04 28.07 -2.87
N LEU A 453 -3.52 27.04 -2.20
CA LEU A 453 -2.70 26.02 -2.86
C LEU A 453 -3.63 25.08 -3.63
N HIS A 454 -3.43 25.01 -4.93
CA HIS A 454 -4.17 24.15 -5.84
C HIS A 454 -3.38 22.88 -6.13
N ILE A 455 -4.04 21.73 -6.05
CA ILE A 455 -3.50 20.42 -6.42
C ILE A 455 -4.51 19.77 -7.36
N ALA A 456 -4.22 19.78 -8.65
CA ALA A 456 -5.03 19.13 -9.67
C ALA A 456 -4.45 17.73 -9.97
N LEU A 457 -5.19 16.70 -9.61
CA LEU A 457 -4.85 15.29 -9.83
C LEU A 457 -5.58 14.77 -11.07
N ARG A 458 -4.87 14.05 -11.95
CA ARG A 458 -5.44 13.42 -13.13
C ARG A 458 -4.96 11.98 -13.24
N GLY A 459 -5.85 11.06 -13.55
CA GLY A 459 -5.52 9.65 -13.76
C GLY A 459 -6.63 8.88 -14.46
N ALA A 460 -6.37 7.62 -14.79
CA ALA A 460 -7.36 6.76 -15.43
C ALA A 460 -8.53 6.47 -14.48
N ALA A 461 -9.77 6.46 -14.98
CA ALA A 461 -10.97 6.17 -14.20
C ALA A 461 -11.11 4.69 -13.74
N ASP A 462 -10.02 3.91 -13.77
CA ASP A 462 -9.94 2.55 -13.24
C ASP A 462 -9.65 2.60 -11.74
N LEU A 463 -10.64 2.23 -10.91
CA LEU A 463 -10.50 2.24 -9.44
C LEU A 463 -9.34 1.38 -8.93
N GLY A 464 -8.97 0.33 -9.67
CA GLY A 464 -7.86 -0.55 -9.31
C GLY A 464 -6.50 0.01 -9.70
N ARG A 465 -6.44 0.97 -10.64
CA ARG A 465 -5.19 1.48 -11.23
C ARG A 465 -5.06 3.00 -11.19
N PHE A 466 -5.98 3.71 -10.53
CA PHE A 466 -5.95 5.16 -10.44
C PHE A 466 -4.60 5.68 -9.92
N ALA A 467 -4.14 5.17 -8.77
CA ALA A 467 -2.83 5.50 -8.20
C ALA A 467 -1.63 5.15 -9.12
N ASP A 468 -1.82 4.27 -10.11
CA ASP A 468 -0.76 3.82 -11.04
C ASP A 468 -0.66 4.72 -12.29
N THR A 469 -1.66 5.57 -12.53
CA THR A 469 -1.79 6.41 -13.73
C THR A 469 -1.86 7.90 -13.38
N LEU A 470 -1.60 8.23 -12.12
CA LEU A 470 -1.76 9.54 -11.55
C LEU A 470 -0.64 10.50 -12.00
N ALA A 471 -1.04 11.69 -12.41
CA ALA A 471 -0.20 12.88 -12.53
C ALA A 471 -0.82 13.99 -11.68
N ALA A 472 0.01 14.78 -11.01
CA ALA A 472 -0.43 15.91 -10.20
C ALA A 472 0.17 17.22 -10.71
N ARG A 473 -0.63 18.28 -10.73
CA ARG A 473 -0.16 19.65 -10.94
C ARG A 473 -0.40 20.41 -9.65
N VAL A 474 0.64 21.02 -9.11
CA VAL A 474 0.59 21.78 -7.86
C VAL A 474 0.95 23.22 -8.15
N ASP A 475 0.13 24.17 -7.74
CA ASP A 475 0.43 25.59 -7.89
C ASP A 475 -0.02 26.42 -6.68
N PHE A 476 0.75 27.46 -6.39
CA PHE A 476 0.44 28.49 -5.40
C PHE A 476 1.16 29.80 -5.74
N GLU A 477 0.55 30.91 -5.33
CA GLU A 477 1.08 32.25 -5.54
C GLU A 477 1.15 33.03 -4.21
N GLY A 478 2.15 33.89 -4.09
CA GLY A 478 2.27 34.87 -3.01
C GLY A 478 2.48 34.26 -1.63
N ALA A 479 3.08 33.08 -1.51
CA ALA A 479 3.33 32.47 -0.21
C ALA A 479 4.41 33.24 0.54
N GLU A 480 4.13 33.67 1.76
CA GLU A 480 4.99 34.50 2.58
C GLU A 480 6.16 33.70 3.15
N ILE A 481 7.36 34.27 3.05
CA ILE A 481 8.58 33.82 3.71
C ILE A 481 8.88 34.83 4.83
N PRO A 482 8.55 34.51 6.10
CA PRO A 482 8.74 35.46 7.21
C PRO A 482 10.22 35.75 7.49
N ASP A 483 11.09 34.76 7.28
CA ASP A 483 12.53 34.86 7.54
C ASP A 483 13.35 34.07 6.51
N LEU A 484 14.09 34.79 5.66
CA LEU A 484 14.95 34.20 4.62
C LEU A 484 16.08 33.32 5.20
N THR A 485 16.45 33.48 6.48
CA THR A 485 17.47 32.63 7.12
C THR A 485 17.06 31.17 7.19
N ALA A 486 15.76 30.85 7.05
CA ALA A 486 15.29 29.47 6.98
C ALA A 486 15.88 28.67 5.80
N TYR A 487 16.26 29.36 4.71
CA TYR A 487 16.86 28.77 3.51
C TYR A 487 18.36 28.48 3.65
N ASN A 488 19.02 28.92 4.72
CA ASN A 488 20.43 28.62 4.98
C ASN A 488 20.72 27.11 5.09
N ARG A 489 19.69 26.28 5.31
CA ARG A 489 19.83 24.81 5.29
C ARG A 489 20.17 24.24 3.91
N TYR A 490 19.84 24.97 2.86
CA TYR A 490 20.11 24.58 1.47
C TYR A 490 21.38 25.26 0.97
N LEU A 491 21.84 26.35 1.59
CA LEU A 491 23.03 27.07 1.18
C LEU A 491 24.28 26.54 1.90
N PRO A 492 25.46 26.66 1.27
CA PRO A 492 26.76 26.43 1.92
C PRO A 492 27.04 27.54 2.92
N ALA A 493 26.58 27.38 4.17
CA ALA A 493 26.43 28.47 5.13
C ALA A 493 27.74 29.21 5.50
N ASP A 494 28.89 28.56 5.33
CA ASP A 494 30.21 29.16 5.57
C ASP A 494 30.67 30.06 4.41
N THR A 495 30.08 29.89 3.23
CA THR A 495 30.43 30.63 2.01
C THR A 495 29.34 31.63 1.61
N LEU A 496 28.07 31.23 1.69
CA LEU A 496 26.91 32.05 1.34
C LEU A 496 25.77 31.80 2.33
N ARG A 497 25.26 32.87 2.95
CA ARG A 497 24.09 32.77 3.84
C ARG A 497 23.24 34.04 3.84
N PHE A 498 21.96 33.85 4.12
CA PHE A 498 21.06 34.91 4.55
C PHE A 498 21.30 35.23 6.03
N THR A 499 21.31 36.51 6.37
CA THR A 499 21.40 37.00 7.76
C THR A 499 20.08 37.59 8.25
N ARG A 500 19.21 38.03 7.34
CA ARG A 500 17.86 38.56 7.59
C ARG A 500 17.11 38.73 6.27
N GLY A 501 15.82 39.06 6.39
CA GLY A 501 14.98 39.50 5.29
C GLY A 501 13.70 38.68 5.22
N SER A 502 12.77 39.14 4.39
CA SER A 502 11.48 38.50 4.16
C SER A 502 11.18 38.51 2.67
N GLY A 503 10.26 37.65 2.25
CA GLY A 503 9.96 37.50 0.84
C GLY A 503 8.66 36.79 0.55
N HIS A 504 8.45 36.51 -0.73
CA HIS A 504 7.34 35.71 -1.24
C HIS A 504 7.88 34.62 -2.17
N LEU A 505 7.16 33.51 -2.25
CA LEU A 505 7.41 32.39 -3.15
C LEU A 505 6.15 32.10 -3.96
N ASP A 506 6.33 31.95 -5.26
CA ASP A 506 5.37 31.35 -6.17
C ASP A 506 5.95 30.01 -6.64
N GLY A 507 5.09 29.01 -6.81
CA GLY A 507 5.52 27.68 -7.22
C GLY A 507 4.50 27.02 -8.14
N GLU A 508 5.00 26.38 -9.19
CA GLU A 508 4.24 25.52 -10.09
C GLU A 508 5.03 24.23 -10.30
N PHE A 509 4.41 23.07 -10.13
CA PHE A 509 5.07 21.77 -10.25
C PHE A 509 4.18 20.75 -10.96
N GLU A 510 4.77 19.93 -11.82
CA GLU A 510 4.17 18.71 -12.34
C GLU A 510 4.85 17.50 -11.70
N LEU A 511 4.06 16.68 -11.00
CA LEU A 511 4.50 15.51 -10.26
C LEU A 511 3.96 14.23 -10.89
N ASP A 512 4.76 13.16 -10.85
CA ASP A 512 4.34 11.83 -11.27
C ASP A 512 3.68 11.01 -10.13
N MET A 513 3.36 9.75 -10.40
CA MET A 513 2.74 8.82 -9.44
C MET A 513 3.53 8.59 -8.13
N ARG A 514 4.83 8.89 -8.10
CA ARG A 514 5.70 8.76 -6.92
C ARG A 514 5.86 10.07 -6.16
N GLY A 515 5.36 11.17 -6.72
CA GLY A 515 5.61 12.52 -6.24
C GLY A 515 6.94 13.10 -6.73
N ASP A 516 7.56 12.50 -7.75
CA ASP A 516 8.79 13.01 -8.35
C ASP A 516 8.45 14.18 -9.28
N VAL A 517 9.22 15.27 -9.18
CA VAL A 517 9.01 16.49 -9.99
C VAL A 517 9.53 16.26 -11.41
N GLY A 518 8.62 16.26 -12.39
CA GLY A 518 8.98 16.19 -13.81
C GLY A 518 9.34 17.56 -14.39
N GLN A 519 8.52 18.57 -14.10
CA GLN A 519 8.76 19.96 -14.47
C GLN A 519 8.33 20.87 -13.33
N GLY A 520 8.95 22.05 -13.21
CA GLY A 520 8.50 23.05 -12.25
C GLY A 520 9.03 24.45 -12.51
N ARG A 521 8.38 25.42 -11.89
CA ARG A 521 8.80 26.82 -11.86
C ARG A 521 8.76 27.29 -10.42
N LEU A 522 9.79 28.00 -10.00
CA LEU A 522 9.85 28.67 -8.70
C LEU A 522 10.21 30.14 -8.91
N ALA A 523 9.41 31.05 -8.37
CA ALA A 523 9.73 32.47 -8.34
C ALA A 523 9.85 32.93 -6.90
N ILE A 524 11.03 33.39 -6.50
CA ILE A 524 11.29 33.94 -5.16
C ILE A 524 11.49 35.44 -5.31
N SER A 525 10.85 36.22 -4.46
CA SER A 525 11.13 37.65 -4.31
C SER A 525 11.44 37.98 -2.86
N GLY A 526 12.62 38.52 -2.59
CA GLY A 526 13.07 38.94 -1.27
C GLY A 526 13.29 40.45 -1.24
N SER A 527 12.91 41.08 -0.13
CA SER A 527 13.13 42.51 0.09
C SER A 527 14.04 42.75 1.28
N ALA A 528 14.96 43.71 1.13
CA ALA A 528 15.96 44.07 2.15
C ALA A 528 16.67 42.83 2.73
N ALA A 529 16.97 41.84 1.87
CA ALA A 529 17.65 40.62 2.24
C ALA A 529 19.08 40.96 2.65
N GLY A 530 19.45 40.58 3.86
CA GLY A 530 20.84 40.63 4.31
C GLY A 530 21.54 39.37 3.86
N LEU A 531 22.62 39.52 3.11
CA LEU A 531 23.46 38.45 2.61
C LEU A 531 24.88 38.59 3.17
N ASP A 532 25.52 37.45 3.40
CA ASP A 532 26.94 37.34 3.70
C ASP A 532 27.54 36.38 2.69
N LEU A 533 28.47 36.89 1.88
CA LEU A 533 29.22 36.13 0.89
C LEU A 533 30.71 36.27 1.20
N ALA A 534 31.36 35.16 1.57
CA ALA A 534 32.78 35.13 1.91
C ALA A 534 33.20 36.20 2.95
N GLY A 535 32.36 36.47 3.96
CA GLY A 535 32.61 37.48 5.00
C GLY A 535 32.25 38.90 4.60
N THR A 536 31.79 39.13 3.37
CA THR A 536 31.32 40.43 2.89
C THR A 536 29.81 40.52 3.06
N ALA A 537 29.38 41.37 4.01
CA ALA A 537 27.96 41.60 4.26
C ALA A 537 27.38 42.68 3.32
N PHE A 538 26.23 42.40 2.72
CA PHE A 538 25.49 43.37 1.92
C PHE A 538 23.98 43.20 2.08
N GLN A 539 23.23 44.26 1.77
CA GLN A 539 21.78 44.24 1.67
C GLN A 539 21.37 44.32 0.19
N ALA A 540 20.37 43.53 -0.22
CA ALA A 540 19.84 43.54 -1.57
C ALA A 540 18.34 43.24 -1.59
N ASP A 541 17.66 43.67 -2.65
CA ASP A 541 16.41 43.06 -3.09
C ASP A 541 16.77 41.95 -4.08
N ILE A 542 16.13 40.78 -3.94
CA ILE A 542 16.50 39.56 -4.67
C ILE A 542 15.28 39.07 -5.41
N ALA A 543 15.42 38.75 -6.68
CA ALA A 543 14.42 37.98 -7.41
C ALA A 543 15.10 36.77 -8.06
N VAL A 544 14.54 35.59 -7.83
CA VAL A 544 15.00 34.33 -8.44
C VAL A 544 13.85 33.79 -9.26
N ASP A 545 14.12 33.44 -10.51
CA ASP A 545 13.18 32.76 -11.39
C ASP A 545 13.85 31.46 -11.84
N SER A 546 13.36 30.33 -11.34
CA SER A 546 13.95 29.02 -11.58
C SER A 546 13.03 28.14 -12.40
N HIS A 547 13.59 27.54 -13.44
CA HIS A 547 12.95 26.54 -14.28
C HIS A 547 13.55 25.17 -13.96
N LEU A 548 12.75 24.24 -13.47
CA LEU A 548 13.18 22.89 -13.10
C LEU A 548 12.70 21.91 -14.16
N GLN A 549 13.62 21.10 -14.69
CA GLN A 549 13.29 19.96 -15.54
C GLN A 549 13.94 18.70 -14.94
N GLY A 550 13.13 17.70 -14.60
CA GLY A 550 13.58 16.47 -13.97
C GLY A 550 14.54 15.68 -14.85
N LEU A 551 15.72 15.38 -14.32
CA LEU A 551 16.73 14.53 -14.98
C LEU A 551 16.77 13.13 -14.37
N ASP A 552 16.62 13.03 -13.03
CA ASP A 552 16.55 11.78 -12.29
C ASP A 552 15.85 11.99 -10.94
N GLY A 553 14.72 11.30 -10.72
CA GLY A 553 13.94 11.37 -9.49
C GLY A 553 14.61 10.69 -8.29
N GLU A 554 15.42 9.64 -8.50
CA GLU A 554 16.10 8.93 -7.41
C GLU A 554 17.23 9.77 -6.83
N THR A 555 18.00 10.46 -7.69
CA THR A 555 19.09 11.34 -7.27
C THR A 555 18.67 12.80 -7.09
N ARG A 556 17.41 13.14 -7.40
CA ARG A 556 16.83 14.49 -7.32
C ARG A 556 17.65 15.54 -8.06
N ARG A 557 18.07 15.15 -9.26
CA ARG A 557 18.85 15.99 -10.16
C ARG A 557 17.92 16.68 -11.14
N PHE A 558 18.09 17.99 -11.28
CA PHE A 558 17.28 18.83 -12.17
C PHE A 558 18.18 19.67 -13.08
N SER A 559 17.72 19.89 -14.31
CA SER A 559 18.22 21.00 -15.13
C SER A 559 17.59 22.31 -14.64
N LEU A 560 18.39 23.37 -14.62
CA LEU A 560 18.04 24.75 -14.31
C LEU A 560 18.12 25.65 -15.54
N ASP A 561 18.16 25.08 -16.74
CA ASP A 561 18.39 25.82 -17.98
C ASP A 561 17.34 26.91 -18.19
N GLY A 562 17.79 28.13 -18.47
CA GLY A 562 16.94 29.31 -18.63
C GLY A 562 16.54 30.01 -17.33
N SER A 563 17.03 29.55 -16.17
CA SER A 563 16.82 30.23 -14.89
C SER A 563 17.56 31.57 -14.81
N SER A 564 17.09 32.48 -13.95
CA SER A 564 17.74 33.77 -13.72
C SER A 564 17.69 34.21 -12.26
N VAL A 565 18.70 34.97 -11.85
CA VAL A 565 18.80 35.63 -10.55
C VAL A 565 19.02 37.10 -10.78
N ARG A 566 18.27 37.94 -10.08
CA ARG A 566 18.39 39.40 -10.12
C ARG A 566 18.62 39.92 -8.72
N LEU A 567 19.61 40.79 -8.60
CA LEU A 567 19.95 41.54 -7.41
C LEU A 567 19.75 43.02 -7.73
N ASP A 568 18.93 43.69 -6.94
CA ASP A 568 18.71 45.12 -7.05
C ASP A 568 18.99 45.79 -5.71
N ASN A 569 19.18 47.12 -5.77
CA ASN A 569 19.39 47.95 -4.59
C ASN A 569 20.51 47.41 -3.68
N VAL A 570 21.57 46.88 -4.27
CA VAL A 570 22.67 46.26 -3.52
C VAL A 570 23.51 47.34 -2.85
N VAL A 571 23.67 47.23 -1.52
CA VAL A 571 24.45 48.13 -0.68
C VAL A 571 25.38 47.30 0.22
N LEU A 572 26.69 47.52 0.10
CA LEU A 572 27.68 46.87 0.97
C LEU A 572 27.66 47.48 2.38
N ALA A 573 27.92 46.66 3.39
CA ALA A 573 28.09 47.14 4.76
C ALA A 573 29.26 48.15 4.84
N GLY A 574 28.98 49.35 5.34
CA GLY A 574 29.99 50.42 5.45
C GLY A 574 30.25 51.21 4.16
N ALA A 575 29.47 50.99 3.09
CA ALA A 575 29.52 51.80 1.88
C ALA A 575 29.11 53.26 2.12
N ASP A 576 29.59 54.16 1.25
CA ASP A 576 29.20 55.58 1.24
C ASP A 576 27.67 55.72 1.09
N PRO A 577 26.97 56.45 1.98
CA PRO A 577 25.54 56.70 1.88
C PRO A 577 25.09 57.31 0.55
N ASP A 578 25.98 58.05 -0.12
CA ASP A 578 25.70 58.71 -1.41
C ASP A 578 26.04 57.81 -2.62
N ALA A 579 26.54 56.60 -2.40
CA ALA A 579 26.82 55.65 -3.46
C ALA A 579 25.53 55.22 -4.17
N GLN A 580 25.56 55.18 -5.50
CA GLN A 580 24.40 54.74 -6.27
C GLN A 580 24.20 53.22 -6.09
N PRO A 581 22.95 52.73 -5.97
CA PRO A 581 22.71 51.31 -5.72
C PRO A 581 23.23 50.44 -6.87
N TRP A 582 23.86 49.32 -6.52
CA TRP A 582 24.34 48.35 -7.49
C TRP A 582 23.22 47.37 -7.87
N TRP A 583 23.26 46.88 -9.11
CA TRP A 583 22.35 45.85 -9.60
C TRP A 583 23.14 44.83 -10.42
N GLY A 584 22.65 43.60 -10.41
CA GLY A 584 23.20 42.48 -11.17
C GLY A 584 22.09 41.54 -11.61
N ARG A 585 22.24 40.97 -12.80
CA ARG A 585 21.40 39.93 -13.36
C ARG A 585 22.31 38.79 -13.80
N ILE A 586 21.96 37.59 -13.39
CA ILE A 586 22.65 36.34 -13.71
C ILE A 586 21.63 35.49 -14.46
N ASP A 587 21.92 35.17 -15.71
CA ASP A 587 21.15 34.22 -16.52
C ASP A 587 21.93 32.92 -16.61
N LEU A 588 21.26 31.79 -16.41
CA LEU A 588 21.83 30.43 -16.38
C LEU A 588 21.39 29.67 -17.64
N PRO A 589 22.10 29.79 -18.77
CA PRO A 589 21.70 29.12 -20.02
C PRO A 589 21.77 27.60 -19.91
N GLU A 590 22.82 27.08 -19.26
CA GLU A 590 23.04 25.66 -19.03
C GLU A 590 23.45 25.47 -17.56
N ALA A 591 22.57 24.89 -16.76
CA ALA A 591 22.83 24.68 -15.34
C ALA A 591 22.14 23.42 -14.82
N ARG A 592 22.74 22.79 -13.81
CA ARG A 592 22.21 21.63 -13.13
C ARG A 592 22.22 21.85 -11.63
N VAL A 593 21.23 21.28 -10.96
CA VAL A 593 21.16 21.26 -9.50
C VAL A 593 20.90 19.84 -9.02
N ASP A 594 21.67 19.43 -8.02
CA ASP A 594 21.29 18.30 -7.17
C ASP A 594 20.56 18.87 -5.97
N TRP A 595 19.28 18.50 -5.79
CA TRP A 595 18.45 19.01 -4.69
C TRP A 595 18.75 18.26 -3.38
N ASN A 596 19.95 18.48 -2.85
CA ASN A 596 20.44 17.96 -1.57
C ASN A 596 20.52 19.07 -0.50
N ARG A 597 21.01 18.71 0.69
CA ARG A 597 21.25 19.64 1.82
C ARG A 597 22.71 19.50 2.27
N PRO A 598 23.61 20.44 1.96
CA PRO A 598 23.40 21.66 1.15
C PRO A 598 23.19 21.33 -0.35
N LEU A 599 22.67 22.29 -1.11
CA LEU A 599 22.41 22.17 -2.56
C LEU A 599 23.72 22.21 -3.36
N THR A 600 23.80 21.45 -4.45
CA THR A 600 24.92 21.50 -5.40
C THR A 600 24.43 22.10 -6.71
N VAL A 601 25.13 23.12 -7.23
CA VAL A 601 24.80 23.77 -8.51
C VAL A 601 26.04 23.80 -9.38
N GLU A 602 25.90 23.47 -10.65
CA GLU A 602 26.98 23.63 -11.64
C GLU A 602 26.41 24.13 -12.96
N GLY A 603 27.13 25.00 -13.66
CA GLY A 603 26.69 25.49 -14.95
C GLY A 603 27.43 26.71 -15.45
N ASP A 604 27.01 27.16 -16.62
CA ASP A 604 27.44 28.41 -17.23
C ASP A 604 26.55 29.56 -16.77
N ALA A 605 27.15 30.74 -16.62
CA ALA A 605 26.46 31.95 -16.20
C ALA A 605 26.79 33.12 -17.12
N HIS A 606 25.75 33.85 -17.52
CA HIS A 606 25.86 35.15 -18.17
C HIS A 606 25.45 36.23 -17.17
N LEU A 607 26.33 37.18 -16.90
CA LEU A 607 26.12 38.22 -15.92
C LEU A 607 26.03 39.58 -16.62
N ALA A 608 24.96 40.31 -16.38
CA ALA A 608 24.88 41.74 -16.66
C ALA A 608 24.87 42.50 -15.34
N MET A 609 25.74 43.48 -15.18
CA MET A 609 25.85 44.23 -13.94
C MET A 609 26.05 45.71 -14.16
N ARG A 610 25.73 46.49 -13.12
CA ARG A 610 25.91 47.94 -13.14
C ARG A 610 27.34 48.36 -13.45
N ASN A 611 28.31 47.68 -12.85
CA ASN A 611 29.75 47.80 -13.03
C ASN A 611 30.43 46.60 -12.33
N VAL A 612 31.72 46.41 -12.56
CA VAL A 612 32.51 45.30 -12.02
C VAL A 612 32.94 45.48 -10.55
N GLY A 613 32.48 46.54 -9.89
CA GLY A 613 32.96 46.92 -8.55
C GLY A 613 32.71 45.86 -7.49
N LEU A 614 31.55 45.19 -7.52
CA LEU A 614 31.24 44.13 -6.56
C LEU A 614 32.08 42.86 -6.78
N LEU A 615 32.39 42.51 -8.04
CA LEU A 615 33.28 41.38 -8.35
C LEU A 615 34.71 41.65 -7.86
N LEU A 616 35.22 42.86 -8.08
CA LEU A 616 36.57 43.24 -7.60
C LEU A 616 36.67 43.26 -6.07
N ALA A 617 35.57 43.56 -5.38
CA ALA A 617 35.50 43.52 -3.91
C ALA A 617 35.70 42.12 -3.32
N LEU A 618 35.53 41.05 -4.12
CA LEU A 618 35.84 39.68 -3.70
C LEU A 618 37.35 39.41 -3.60
N PHE A 619 38.17 40.22 -4.28
CA PHE A 619 39.63 40.05 -4.32
C PHE A 619 40.36 40.98 -3.36
N ALA A 620 40.02 42.27 -3.36
CA ALA A 620 40.68 43.25 -2.51
C ALA A 620 39.77 44.45 -2.21
N GLU A 621 40.08 45.20 -1.15
CA GLU A 621 39.37 46.43 -0.84
C GLU A 621 39.69 47.51 -1.89
N ARG A 622 38.79 48.49 -2.07
CA ARG A 622 38.99 49.57 -3.05
C ARG A 622 40.33 50.31 -2.87
N SER A 623 40.81 50.43 -1.63
CA SER A 623 42.08 51.10 -1.29
C SER A 623 43.34 50.30 -1.67
N ASP A 624 43.21 48.99 -1.86
CA ASP A 624 44.33 48.10 -2.16
C ASP A 624 44.73 48.15 -3.65
N PHE A 625 43.82 48.59 -4.52
CA PHE A 625 44.07 48.67 -5.95
C PHE A 625 44.83 49.95 -6.36
N PRO A 626 45.66 49.90 -7.43
CA PRO A 626 46.25 51.10 -8.02
C PRO A 626 45.19 52.13 -8.41
N GLY A 627 45.49 53.43 -8.23
CA GLY A 627 44.49 54.50 -8.41
C GLY A 627 43.79 54.57 -9.78
N TRP A 628 44.38 54.00 -10.84
CA TRP A 628 43.73 53.90 -12.15
C TRP A 628 42.59 52.86 -12.19
N VAL A 629 42.66 51.80 -11.38
CA VAL A 629 41.60 50.78 -11.24
C VAL A 629 40.33 51.40 -10.67
N ALA A 630 40.45 52.44 -9.84
CA ALA A 630 39.29 53.19 -9.35
C ALA A 630 38.44 53.78 -10.49
N SER A 631 39.06 54.11 -11.63
CA SER A 631 38.33 54.61 -12.81
C SER A 631 37.58 53.51 -13.58
N ILE A 632 37.93 52.25 -13.34
CA ILE A 632 37.28 51.05 -13.89
C ILE A 632 36.10 50.61 -13.01
N LEU A 633 36.24 50.72 -11.69
CA LEU A 633 35.15 50.47 -10.75
C LEU A 633 33.89 51.30 -11.08
N ASP A 634 34.07 52.51 -11.59
CA ASP A 634 32.98 53.43 -11.96
C ASP A 634 32.55 53.33 -13.45
N ALA A 635 33.15 52.40 -14.22
CA ALA A 635 32.99 52.32 -15.66
C ALA A 635 31.71 51.59 -16.09
N GLY A 636 30.52 52.16 -15.85
CA GLY A 636 29.27 51.80 -16.53
C GLY A 636 28.88 50.29 -16.57
N ARG A 637 27.81 49.98 -17.31
CA ARG A 637 27.29 48.60 -17.43
C ARG A 637 28.38 47.65 -17.96
N THR A 638 28.48 46.47 -17.35
CA THR A 638 29.44 45.41 -17.70
C THR A 638 28.68 44.13 -17.98
N GLU A 639 29.14 43.39 -18.99
CA GLU A 639 28.68 42.04 -19.28
C GLU A 639 29.83 41.06 -19.01
N ALA A 640 29.50 39.91 -18.46
CA ALA A 640 30.45 38.85 -18.15
C ALA A 640 29.88 37.47 -18.45
N THR A 641 30.76 36.53 -18.76
CA THR A 641 30.46 35.10 -18.86
C THR A 641 31.39 34.35 -17.91
N GLY A 642 30.98 33.17 -17.45
CA GLY A 642 31.87 32.29 -16.69
C GLY A 642 31.17 31.02 -16.22
N GLN A 643 31.96 30.10 -15.69
CA GLN A 643 31.48 28.84 -15.13
C GLN A 643 31.33 28.96 -13.62
N LEU A 644 30.25 28.40 -13.09
CA LEU A 644 29.91 28.37 -11.67
C LEU A 644 29.84 26.92 -11.22
N ARG A 645 30.50 26.60 -10.10
CA ARG A 645 30.28 25.36 -9.36
C ARG A 645 30.15 25.65 -7.86
N LEU A 646 29.01 25.28 -7.31
CA LEU A 646 28.71 25.29 -5.88
C LEU A 646 28.59 23.85 -5.42
N HIS A 647 29.47 23.40 -4.54
CA HIS A 647 29.47 22.03 -4.03
C HIS A 647 30.02 22.00 -2.59
N ASP A 648 29.33 21.28 -1.71
CA ASP A 648 29.60 21.26 -0.26
C ASP A 648 29.69 22.68 0.31
N ASP A 649 30.84 23.14 0.77
CA ASP A 649 31.10 24.51 1.25
C ASP A 649 32.00 25.33 0.30
N SER A 650 32.17 24.85 -0.94
CA SER A 650 33.03 25.45 -1.96
C SER A 650 32.21 26.15 -3.04
N LEU A 651 32.54 27.40 -3.32
CA LEU A 651 32.07 28.16 -4.48
C LEU A 651 33.26 28.42 -5.41
N VAL A 652 33.20 27.87 -6.62
CA VAL A 652 34.17 28.10 -7.68
C VAL A 652 33.51 28.91 -8.79
N LEU A 653 34.15 30.02 -9.15
CA LEU A 653 33.90 30.77 -10.37
C LEU A 653 35.15 30.64 -11.24
N ASP A 654 35.01 30.10 -12.45
CA ASP A 654 36.13 29.92 -13.36
C ASP A 654 35.79 30.46 -14.75
N ASP A 655 36.83 30.66 -15.55
CA ASP A 655 36.72 31.24 -16.91
C ASP A 655 35.85 32.52 -16.95
N VAL A 656 35.96 33.35 -15.91
CA VAL A 656 35.16 34.58 -15.83
C VAL A 656 35.76 35.61 -16.76
N HIS A 657 35.06 35.92 -17.85
CA HIS A 657 35.44 36.98 -18.78
C HIS A 657 34.44 38.12 -18.69
N ALA A 658 34.88 39.30 -18.25
CA ALA A 658 34.06 40.50 -18.15
C ALA A 658 34.66 41.64 -18.97
N SER A 659 33.85 42.31 -19.78
CA SER A 659 34.35 43.41 -20.62
C SER A 659 33.32 44.52 -20.80
N ASN A 660 33.82 45.70 -21.15
CA ASN A 660 33.00 46.80 -21.66
C ASN A 660 33.83 47.71 -22.59
N GLU A 661 33.30 48.89 -22.96
CA GLU A 661 34.00 49.84 -23.84
C GLU A 661 35.36 50.33 -23.30
N ARG A 662 35.63 50.16 -22.00
CA ARG A 662 36.81 50.71 -21.32
C ARG A 662 37.79 49.63 -20.90
N PHE A 663 37.35 48.48 -20.40
CA PHE A 663 38.23 47.47 -19.81
C PHE A 663 37.90 46.04 -20.25
N ASP A 664 38.88 45.15 -20.07
CA ASP A 664 38.69 43.70 -20.05
C ASP A 664 39.20 43.14 -18.74
N LEU A 665 38.52 42.11 -18.25
CA LEU A 665 38.82 41.43 -17.00
C LEU A 665 38.66 39.93 -17.23
N ASP A 666 39.67 39.18 -16.80
CA ASP A 666 39.63 37.72 -16.74
C ASP A 666 39.85 37.31 -15.27
N ALA A 667 39.00 36.45 -14.73
CA ALA A 667 39.07 36.07 -13.32
C ALA A 667 38.76 34.59 -13.11
N ARG A 668 39.38 34.02 -12.08
CA ARG A 668 39.04 32.71 -11.53
C ARG A 668 39.19 32.77 -10.01
N VAL A 669 38.19 32.32 -9.28
CA VAL A 669 38.18 32.37 -7.82
C VAL A 669 37.50 31.12 -7.25
N ARG A 670 38.12 30.56 -6.21
CA ARG A 670 37.57 29.52 -5.36
C ARG A 670 37.42 30.07 -3.95
N ILE A 671 36.26 29.86 -3.35
CA ILE A 671 35.93 30.25 -1.99
C ILE A 671 35.61 28.97 -1.23
N ASP A 672 36.48 28.58 -0.31
CA ASP A 672 36.33 27.38 0.51
C ASP A 672 36.11 27.80 1.97
N GLY A 673 34.92 27.55 2.52
CA GLY A 673 34.60 27.88 3.91
C GLY A 673 34.86 29.36 4.23
N GLY A 674 34.50 30.26 3.31
CA GLY A 674 34.72 31.70 3.43
C GLY A 674 36.14 32.20 3.13
N VAL A 675 37.09 31.32 2.77
CA VAL A 675 38.45 31.71 2.38
C VAL A 675 38.57 31.79 0.86
N SER A 676 38.76 33.01 0.34
CA SER A 676 38.94 33.26 -1.09
C SER A 676 40.38 32.99 -1.55
N ARG A 677 40.52 32.30 -2.68
CA ARG A 677 41.76 32.13 -3.45
C ARG A 677 41.47 32.31 -4.93
N GLY A 678 42.34 32.95 -5.68
CA GLY A 678 42.08 33.15 -7.10
C GLY A 678 43.09 34.02 -7.81
N ASP A 679 42.91 34.11 -9.12
CA ASP A 679 43.73 34.91 -10.00
C ASP A 679 42.83 35.86 -10.79
N LEU A 680 43.30 37.09 -10.95
CA LEU A 680 42.59 38.16 -11.65
C LEU A 680 43.57 38.84 -12.63
N TYR A 681 43.14 39.02 -13.87
CA TYR A 681 43.78 39.90 -14.85
C TYR A 681 42.83 41.04 -15.22
N LEU A 682 43.33 42.27 -15.18
CA LEU A 682 42.58 43.48 -15.52
C LEU A 682 43.37 44.31 -16.52
N ARG A 683 42.69 44.75 -17.59
CA ARG A 683 43.28 45.55 -18.66
C ARG A 683 42.51 46.84 -18.90
N TRP A 684 43.23 47.95 -19.00
CA TRP A 684 42.68 49.26 -19.38
C TRP A 684 43.61 49.96 -20.37
N GLY A 685 43.23 49.92 -21.66
CA GLY A 685 44.08 50.39 -22.75
C GLY A 685 45.40 49.59 -22.82
N VAL A 686 46.51 50.25 -22.49
CA VAL A 686 47.87 49.66 -22.45
C VAL A 686 48.28 49.17 -21.06
N LEU A 687 47.50 49.49 -20.03
CA LEU A 687 47.79 49.09 -18.65
C LEU A 687 47.21 47.70 -18.39
N GLY A 688 48.01 46.84 -17.76
CA GLY A 688 47.61 45.51 -17.33
C GLY A 688 47.98 45.29 -15.86
N LEU A 689 47.13 44.60 -15.13
CA LEU A 689 47.32 44.19 -13.74
C LEU A 689 46.96 42.72 -13.60
N GLY A 690 47.89 41.91 -13.10
CA GLY A 690 47.61 40.60 -12.53
C GLY A 690 47.52 40.73 -11.02
N LEU A 691 46.61 39.99 -10.40
CA LEU A 691 46.48 39.88 -8.96
C LEU A 691 46.29 38.40 -8.59
N GLU A 692 47.20 37.89 -7.78
CA GLU A 692 47.09 36.59 -7.10
C GLU A 692 46.49 36.83 -5.70
N LEU A 693 45.48 36.06 -5.35
CA LEU A 693 44.86 36.03 -4.04
C LEU A 693 45.04 34.64 -3.43
N ASP A 694 45.71 34.55 -2.27
CA ASP A 694 45.79 33.32 -1.48
C ASP A 694 45.49 33.60 -0.01
N ALA A 695 44.31 33.18 0.45
CA ALA A 695 43.88 33.29 1.84
C ALA A 695 44.04 34.70 2.46
N GLY A 696 43.79 35.73 1.65
CA GLY A 696 43.89 37.14 2.05
C GLY A 696 45.24 37.81 1.77
N GLU A 697 46.29 37.04 1.45
CA GLU A 697 47.54 37.58 0.89
C GLU A 697 47.33 37.93 -0.59
N ARG A 698 47.90 39.07 -1.01
CA ARG A 698 47.69 39.66 -2.34
C ARG A 698 49.01 39.98 -3.01
N ASP A 699 49.29 39.36 -4.15
CA ASP A 699 50.48 39.61 -4.94
C ASP A 699 50.12 40.25 -6.29
N PHE A 700 50.68 41.43 -6.56
CA PHE A 700 50.39 42.19 -7.77
C PHE A 700 51.46 42.00 -8.84
N HIS A 701 51.03 41.72 -10.07
CA HIS A 701 51.87 41.52 -11.24
C HIS A 701 51.60 42.61 -12.28
N LEU A 702 52.55 43.53 -12.49
CA LEU A 702 52.40 44.64 -13.44
C LEU A 702 53.13 44.42 -14.78
N LEU A 703 54.08 43.49 -14.82
CA LEU A 703 54.89 43.15 -16.00
C LEU A 703 54.45 41.78 -16.52
N ASN A 704 54.21 41.68 -17.83
CA ASN A 704 53.72 40.45 -18.49
C ASN A 704 52.50 39.86 -17.77
N ALA A 705 51.62 40.72 -17.26
CA ALA A 705 50.47 40.34 -16.44
C ALA A 705 49.52 39.38 -17.18
N ARG A 706 49.40 39.54 -18.49
CA ARG A 706 48.59 38.66 -19.34
C ARG A 706 49.18 37.27 -19.45
N GLU A 707 50.48 37.18 -19.75
CA GLU A 707 51.19 35.91 -19.84
C GLU A 707 51.23 35.20 -18.49
N TRP A 708 51.32 35.95 -17.39
CA TRP A 708 51.20 35.41 -16.04
C TRP A 708 49.84 34.75 -15.83
N TYR A 709 48.73 35.45 -16.10
CA TYR A 709 47.38 34.91 -15.91
C TYR A 709 47.10 33.69 -16.81
N GLN A 710 47.51 33.75 -18.08
CA GLN A 710 47.37 32.63 -19.03
C GLN A 710 48.21 31.39 -18.63
N GLY A 711 49.22 31.56 -17.79
CA GLY A 711 50.00 30.46 -17.24
C GLY A 711 49.42 29.82 -15.97
N ARG A 712 48.32 30.36 -15.42
CA ARG A 712 47.68 29.86 -14.20
C ARG A 712 46.77 28.67 -14.53
N PRO A 713 46.70 27.64 -13.67
CA PRO A 713 45.84 26.48 -13.89
C PRO A 713 44.36 26.86 -13.80
N GLU A 714 43.52 26.19 -14.60
CA GLU A 714 42.06 26.25 -14.46
C GLU A 714 41.62 25.61 -13.13
N LEU A 715 40.53 26.10 -12.58
CA LEU A 715 39.94 25.64 -11.31
C LEU A 715 38.92 24.53 -11.53
N LEU A 716 38.29 24.51 -12.70
CA LEU A 716 37.39 23.46 -13.17
C LEU A 716 38.05 22.76 -14.37
N PRO A 717 37.98 21.42 -14.46
CA PRO A 717 38.49 20.71 -15.64
C PRO A 717 37.61 21.04 -16.86
N ASP A 718 38.23 21.12 -18.04
CA ASP A 718 37.52 21.08 -19.34
C ASP A 718 36.51 19.92 -19.33
N GLY A 719 35.22 20.26 -19.45
CA GLY A 719 34.07 19.34 -19.32
C GLY A 719 34.01 18.22 -20.36
#